data_AF-A0A1B8AHS6-F1
#
_entry.id   AF-A0A1B8AHS6-F1
#
_cell.length_a   1.000
_cell.length_b   1.000
_cell.length_c   1.000
_cell.angle_alpha   90.00
_cell.angle_beta   90.00
_cell.angle_gamma   90.00
#
_symmetry.space_group_name_H-M   'P 1'
#
loop_
_entity.id
_entity.type
_entity.pdbx_description
1 polymer ?
#
loop_
_entity_poly.entity_id
_entity_poly.type
_entity_poly.pdbx_seq_one_letter_code
_entity_poly.pdbx_strand_id
1 'polypeptide(L)'
;MSDLATQDVSGNRGAFIVLEGLDRSGKTTQVKLLEQRFVEEGKKVKVMRFPDRTTPIGQMIDNYLKSNVEMEDHVIHLLFSANRWEAVKQIQSLLASGTTILCDRYYHSGIVYSAAKQNPSLSLPWARAPERGLPRPDLVLFLDLTEEQAQARGGWGGEVYERSGMQKRVRELFWGLSMGGKDVAAQGLGLDEGEGWTQEEEDLVVVDAGGSVEEVNEEVWKIVRGRVEQVERGEIVLAHGGAVVVWRCSVYPTYGNREDESLSRQKERVSKQLMSGHDVITVTWYRKHIRSPTFVNVDAYTHSLFFQQCIMSGGSRSREGCFNCRKRKRRCDEEKPICQRCRKIGDDCVFPSSSNTFKFVVVASDDDHHMIPITQNISFLNLSTQELVAINDSQGGVVVQRSSLPRVLSPFPYEMTGIENALVQYYVEVISTSRVYVDTTRNGFRTSVIPRMFYQGSLLYAVLSMSAAEWSQKGSPDYSGLSMQYKVRALHQLQQALLDSQDSEGNLLTCVLLSSLEIAHGSSTWLHHLQGALALLESFGTSIDSDVAEFVLQYFRFRYILMETTQPTHDDTVNQAMASLTRIEASLSNDRNLVDEQIGCSMELVDIINEISSLAYIPQDQLYTKGQEIEQRIEEHLPGSTDYYLSRSAESFRIAAQIYLRFVCYDSSITHPAILELHEQLLLCLSDIIVKGQKRRSFPMWPLFLAGCACSSDQQRKVVLDHFALLDSKWPVSNISAVWNALKLIWHTRDLQSTGHDWREVIQKFGWKLSLS
;
A
#
# COMPACT_ATOMS: atom_id res chain seq x y z
N MET A 1 -24.38 39.12 -32.37
CA MET A 1 -24.85 38.54 -31.09
C MET A 1 -24.80 37.04 -31.27
N SER A 2 -23.63 36.43 -31.19
CA SER A 2 -22.89 36.04 -29.96
C SER A 2 -23.37 34.70 -29.43
N ASP A 3 -22.63 33.68 -29.86
CA ASP A 3 -22.21 32.44 -29.19
C ASP A 3 -22.83 32.12 -27.83
N LEU A 4 -23.36 30.89 -27.72
CA LEU A 4 -23.14 30.03 -26.57
C LEU A 4 -23.00 28.59 -27.07
N ALA A 5 -21.76 28.23 -27.38
CA ALA A 5 -21.33 26.87 -27.65
C ALA A 5 -21.50 26.01 -26.38
N THR A 6 -22.05 24.82 -26.58
CA THR A 6 -22.02 23.69 -25.66
C THR A 6 -20.57 23.38 -25.27
N GLN A 7 -20.23 23.48 -23.98
CA GLN A 7 -18.94 23.00 -23.48
C GLN A 7 -18.97 21.47 -23.41
N ASP A 8 -18.25 20.87 -24.35
CA ASP A 8 -17.86 19.47 -24.41
C ASP A 8 -16.79 19.20 -23.33
N VAL A 9 -16.98 18.18 -22.50
CA VAL A 9 -15.96 17.72 -21.53
C VAL A 9 -15.41 16.38 -22.02
N SER A 10 -14.85 16.37 -23.23
CA SER A 10 -13.87 15.38 -23.68
C SER A 10 -12.56 16.12 -23.98
N GLY A 11 -11.80 16.42 -22.93
CA GLY A 11 -10.46 16.96 -23.09
C GLY A 11 -9.51 15.87 -23.58
N ASN A 12 -9.32 15.74 -24.90
CA ASN A 12 -8.36 14.79 -25.46
C ASN A 12 -6.94 15.13 -24.98
N ARG A 13 -6.26 14.17 -24.35
CA ARG A 13 -4.85 14.30 -23.94
C ARG A 13 -3.91 14.28 -25.15
N GLY A 14 -2.72 14.85 -25.00
CA GLY A 14 -1.63 14.68 -25.95
C GLY A 14 -1.04 13.28 -25.92
N ALA A 15 -0.36 12.89 -27.01
CA ALA A 15 0.41 11.67 -27.07
C ALA A 15 1.84 11.88 -26.54
N PHE A 16 2.43 10.86 -25.93
CA PHE A 16 3.82 10.88 -25.50
C PHE A 16 4.67 9.98 -26.42
N ILE A 17 5.46 10.60 -27.31
CA ILE A 17 6.24 9.89 -28.33
C ILE A 17 7.73 10.04 -28.02
N VAL A 18 8.44 8.92 -27.91
CA VAL A 18 9.88 8.90 -27.64
C VAL A 18 10.63 8.43 -28.88
N LEU A 19 11.73 9.11 -29.22
CA LEU A 19 12.69 8.66 -30.23
C LEU A 19 13.97 8.21 -29.52
N GLU A 20 14.28 6.93 -29.68
CA GLU A 20 15.49 6.26 -29.22
C GLU A 20 16.39 5.91 -30.41
N GLY A 21 17.64 5.55 -30.12
CA GLY A 21 18.61 5.19 -31.15
C GLY A 21 20.05 5.43 -30.71
N LEU A 22 20.97 4.82 -31.45
CA LEU A 22 22.41 5.02 -31.27
C LEU A 22 22.83 6.47 -31.44
N ASP A 23 24.02 6.82 -30.96
CA ASP A 23 24.55 8.15 -31.23
C ASP A 23 24.67 8.38 -32.74
N ARG A 24 24.13 9.52 -33.20
CA ARG A 24 24.02 9.92 -34.62
C ARG A 24 23.09 9.12 -35.51
N SER A 25 22.17 8.37 -34.91
CA SER A 25 21.05 7.79 -35.66
C SER A 25 20.12 8.85 -36.30
N GLY A 26 20.25 10.14 -35.96
CA GLY A 26 19.48 11.23 -36.54
C GLY A 26 18.28 11.68 -35.71
N LYS A 27 18.16 11.22 -34.44
CA LYS A 27 17.06 11.55 -33.51
C LYS A 27 16.72 13.04 -33.49
N THR A 28 17.70 13.89 -33.16
CA THR A 28 17.47 15.34 -33.02
C THR A 28 16.99 15.96 -34.33
N THR A 29 17.45 15.46 -35.48
CA THR A 29 16.97 15.90 -36.80
C THR A 29 15.53 15.47 -37.01
N GLN A 30 15.20 14.21 -36.75
CA GLN A 30 13.85 13.67 -36.91
C GLN A 30 12.84 14.31 -35.94
N VAL A 31 13.22 14.59 -34.70
CA VAL A 31 12.38 15.32 -33.74
C VAL A 31 12.03 16.72 -34.23
N LYS A 32 12.98 17.45 -34.82
CA LYS A 32 12.72 18.79 -35.38
C LYS A 32 11.79 18.74 -36.59
N LEU A 33 12.00 17.77 -37.49
CA LEU A 33 11.13 17.59 -38.66
C LEU A 33 9.71 17.19 -38.24
N LEU A 34 9.59 16.32 -37.24
CA LEU A 34 8.30 15.96 -36.64
C LEU A 34 7.61 17.18 -36.01
N GLU A 35 8.34 17.96 -35.19
CA GLU A 35 7.82 19.19 -34.58
C GLU A 35 7.26 20.14 -35.63
N GLN A 36 8.01 20.36 -36.72
CA GLN A 36 7.54 21.17 -37.84
C GLN A 36 6.24 20.64 -38.45
N ARG A 37 6.14 19.33 -38.72
CA ARG A 37 4.90 18.72 -39.26
C ARG A 37 3.71 18.90 -38.33
N PHE A 38 3.88 18.70 -37.01
CA PHE A 38 2.80 18.95 -36.04
C PHE A 38 2.35 20.41 -36.05
N VAL A 39 3.28 21.36 -36.15
CA VAL A 39 2.98 22.79 -36.23
C VAL A 39 2.23 23.11 -37.53
N GLU A 40 2.64 22.54 -38.66
CA GLU A 40 1.97 22.69 -39.97
C GLU A 40 0.55 22.10 -39.97
N GLU A 41 0.31 21.00 -39.26
CA GLU A 41 -1.03 20.44 -39.04
C GLU A 41 -1.85 21.17 -37.96
N GLY A 42 -1.32 22.23 -37.35
CA GLY A 42 -2.01 23.02 -36.32
C GLY A 42 -2.16 22.28 -34.98
N LYS A 43 -1.40 21.22 -34.74
CA LYS A 43 -1.42 20.44 -33.49
C LYS A 43 -0.46 21.02 -32.45
N LYS A 44 -0.86 20.98 -31.18
CA LYS A 44 0.00 21.41 -30.07
C LYS A 44 1.08 20.36 -29.84
N VAL A 45 2.34 20.77 -29.96
CA VAL A 45 3.50 19.91 -29.74
C VAL A 45 4.52 20.57 -28.83
N LYS A 46 5.21 19.76 -28.01
CA LYS A 46 6.34 20.19 -27.20
C LYS A 46 7.50 19.22 -27.37
N VAL A 47 8.66 19.74 -27.76
CA VAL A 47 9.90 18.96 -27.77
C VAL A 47 10.54 18.95 -26.38
N MET A 48 10.96 17.75 -25.95
CA MET A 48 11.75 17.50 -24.75
C MET A 48 12.96 16.62 -25.11
N ARG A 49 14.00 16.65 -24.28
CA ARG A 49 15.20 15.84 -24.49
C ARG A 49 15.78 15.41 -23.15
N PHE A 50 16.25 14.17 -23.07
CA PHE A 50 17.02 13.69 -21.93
C PHE A 50 18.46 13.29 -22.31
N PRO A 51 19.45 13.60 -21.46
CA PRO A 51 19.32 14.38 -20.22
C PRO A 51 18.98 15.85 -20.52
N ASP A 52 18.13 16.46 -19.68
CA ASP A 52 17.92 17.91 -19.69
C ASP A 52 19.12 18.57 -19.00
N ARG A 53 20.10 18.98 -19.81
CA ARG A 53 21.38 19.56 -19.36
C ARG A 53 21.23 20.96 -18.74
N THR A 54 20.03 21.54 -18.71
CA THR A 54 19.82 22.89 -18.16
C THR A 54 19.64 22.90 -16.65
N THR A 55 19.19 21.79 -16.07
CA THR A 55 18.95 21.67 -14.62
C THR A 55 20.26 21.43 -13.85
N PRO A 56 20.30 21.65 -12.52
CA PRO A 56 21.48 21.34 -11.72
C PRO A 56 21.96 19.88 -11.86
N ILE A 57 21.02 18.92 -11.90
CA ILE A 57 21.33 17.50 -12.14
C ILE A 57 21.84 17.31 -13.57
N GLY A 58 21.18 17.95 -14.54
CA GLY A 58 21.59 17.97 -15.93
C GLY A 58 23.02 18.45 -16.16
N GLN A 59 23.45 19.48 -15.45
CA GLN A 59 24.81 20.02 -15.51
C GLN A 59 25.84 19.02 -14.97
N MET A 60 25.51 18.27 -13.91
CA MET A 60 26.37 17.20 -13.40
C MET A 60 26.53 16.08 -14.44
N ILE A 61 25.44 15.70 -15.10
CA ILE A 61 25.44 14.70 -16.17
C ILE A 61 26.25 15.19 -17.38
N ASP A 62 26.08 16.45 -17.81
CA ASP A 62 26.82 17.04 -18.93
C ASP A 62 28.33 17.06 -18.67
N ASN A 63 28.75 17.41 -17.44
CA ASN A 63 30.15 17.37 -17.03
C ASN A 63 30.74 15.95 -17.12
N TYR A 64 29.97 14.95 -16.71
CA TYR A 64 30.37 13.55 -16.86
C TYR A 64 30.46 13.13 -18.34
N LEU A 65 29.45 13.43 -19.16
CA LEU A 65 29.42 13.03 -20.58
C LEU A 65 30.57 13.64 -21.40
N LYS A 66 31.02 14.84 -21.01
CA LYS A 66 32.20 15.52 -21.58
C LYS A 66 33.53 15.01 -21.03
N SER A 67 33.53 13.99 -20.18
CA SER A 67 34.71 13.48 -19.47
C SER A 67 35.41 14.52 -18.59
N ASN A 68 34.72 15.57 -18.14
CA ASN A 68 35.31 16.58 -17.26
C ASN A 68 35.39 16.10 -15.81
N VAL A 69 34.55 15.13 -15.43
CA VAL A 69 34.49 14.55 -14.08
C VAL A 69 34.29 13.05 -14.21
N GLU A 70 35.09 12.28 -13.47
CA GLU A 70 34.86 10.85 -13.30
C GLU A 70 33.78 10.62 -12.25
N MET A 71 32.89 9.68 -12.51
CA MET A 71 31.79 9.34 -11.62
C MET A 71 31.55 7.84 -11.65
N GLU A 72 31.23 7.28 -10.49
CA GLU A 72 30.88 5.87 -10.34
C GLU A 72 29.59 5.55 -11.13
N ASP A 73 29.53 4.36 -11.74
CA ASP A 73 28.52 4.03 -12.74
C ASP A 73 27.08 3.97 -12.19
N HIS A 74 26.89 3.57 -10.93
CA HIS A 74 25.59 3.59 -10.26
C HIS A 74 25.16 5.03 -9.96
N VAL A 75 26.10 5.88 -9.51
CA VAL A 75 25.82 7.29 -9.22
C VAL A 75 25.34 8.01 -10.47
N ILE A 76 26.07 7.91 -11.59
CA ILE A 76 25.67 8.57 -12.82
C ILE A 76 24.35 8.03 -13.36
N HIS A 77 24.09 6.72 -13.25
CA HIS A 77 22.79 6.14 -13.65
C HIS A 77 21.63 6.74 -12.83
N LEU A 78 21.78 6.83 -11.52
CA LEU A 78 20.76 7.41 -10.65
C LEU A 78 20.54 8.91 -10.92
N LEU A 79 21.59 9.67 -11.30
CA LEU A 79 21.43 11.05 -11.74
C LEU A 79 20.64 11.15 -13.05
N PHE A 80 20.90 10.28 -14.03
CA PHE A 80 20.08 10.20 -15.25
C PHE A 80 18.61 9.91 -14.93
N SER A 81 18.35 9.02 -13.99
CA SER A 81 16.99 8.71 -13.53
C SER A 81 16.33 9.90 -12.86
N ALA A 82 17.02 10.54 -11.90
CA ALA A 82 16.54 11.72 -11.19
C ALA A 82 16.21 12.89 -12.14
N ASN A 83 17.02 13.09 -13.18
CA ASN A 83 16.79 14.11 -14.21
C ASN A 83 15.50 13.87 -15.02
N ARG A 84 15.04 12.62 -15.17
CA ARG A 84 13.71 12.32 -15.74
C ARG A 84 12.60 12.55 -14.72
N TRP A 85 12.80 12.14 -13.47
CA TRP A 85 11.82 12.30 -12.40
C TRP A 85 11.47 13.77 -12.12
N GLU A 86 12.44 14.69 -12.19
CA GLU A 86 12.17 16.12 -12.00
C GLU A 86 11.25 16.71 -13.09
N ALA A 87 11.21 16.11 -14.29
CA ALA A 87 10.39 16.55 -15.40
C ALA A 87 8.95 15.96 -15.41
N VAL A 88 8.64 14.98 -14.54
CA VAL A 88 7.37 14.24 -14.57
C VAL A 88 6.15 15.15 -14.46
N LYS A 89 6.17 16.12 -13.55
CA LYS A 89 5.05 17.06 -13.37
C LYS A 89 4.79 17.89 -14.64
N GLN A 90 5.86 18.27 -15.35
CA GLN A 90 5.76 19.01 -16.60
C GLN A 90 5.19 18.13 -17.71
N ILE A 91 5.70 16.89 -17.84
CA ILE A 91 5.22 15.91 -18.83
C ILE A 91 3.72 15.66 -18.64
N GLN A 92 3.29 15.32 -17.43
CA GLN A 92 1.88 15.03 -17.12
C GLN A 92 0.98 16.25 -17.40
N SER A 93 1.41 17.45 -17.02
CA SER A 93 0.66 18.69 -17.28
C SER A 93 0.50 18.97 -18.77
N LEU A 94 1.57 18.82 -19.55
CA LEU A 94 1.54 19.00 -21.01
C LEU A 94 0.61 18.00 -21.69
N LEU A 95 0.72 16.71 -21.36
CA LEU A 95 -0.16 15.67 -21.91
C LEU A 95 -1.62 15.93 -21.54
N ALA A 96 -1.91 16.26 -20.27
CA ALA A 96 -3.27 16.56 -19.82
C ALA A 96 -3.86 17.81 -20.51
N SER A 97 -3.02 18.77 -20.91
CA SER A 97 -3.45 19.96 -21.66
C SER A 97 -3.73 19.73 -23.15
N GLY A 98 -3.63 18.47 -23.62
CA GLY A 98 -3.77 18.12 -25.03
C GLY A 98 -2.51 18.39 -25.87
N THR A 99 -1.36 18.62 -25.24
CA THR A 99 -0.09 18.89 -25.94
C THR A 99 0.68 17.59 -26.13
N THR A 100 0.91 17.19 -27.38
CA THR A 100 1.74 16.03 -27.72
C THR A 100 3.20 16.31 -27.40
N ILE A 101 3.90 15.35 -26.79
CA ILE A 101 5.32 15.49 -26.44
C ILE A 101 6.15 14.63 -27.39
N LEU A 102 7.15 15.25 -28.02
CA LEU A 102 8.21 14.57 -28.77
C LEU A 102 9.47 14.57 -27.92
N CYS A 103 9.95 13.39 -27.55
CA CYS A 103 11.08 13.25 -26.62
C CYS A 103 12.29 12.61 -27.30
N ASP A 104 13.41 13.34 -27.35
CA ASP A 104 14.71 12.80 -27.78
C ASP A 104 15.38 12.10 -26.58
N ARG A 105 15.37 10.76 -26.61
CA ARG A 105 15.76 9.84 -25.52
C ARG A 105 14.86 9.90 -24.28
N TYR A 106 14.69 8.76 -23.62
CA TYR A 106 13.97 8.65 -22.34
C TYR A 106 14.57 7.55 -21.45
N TYR A 107 13.77 6.86 -20.63
CA TYR A 107 14.29 5.85 -19.71
C TYR A 107 14.88 4.62 -20.42
N HIS A 108 14.49 4.31 -21.66
CA HIS A 108 15.06 3.20 -22.42
C HIS A 108 16.56 3.41 -22.66
N SER A 109 16.97 4.62 -23.08
CA SER A 109 18.38 5.01 -23.10
C SER A 109 19.05 4.83 -21.73
N GLY A 110 18.40 5.21 -20.63
CA GLY A 110 18.94 5.05 -19.28
C GLY A 110 19.23 3.60 -18.89
N ILE A 111 18.30 2.70 -19.20
CA ILE A 111 18.41 1.26 -18.92
C ILE A 111 19.51 0.63 -19.79
N VAL A 112 19.43 0.86 -21.11
CA VAL A 112 20.30 0.20 -22.08
C VAL A 112 21.75 0.66 -21.95
N TYR A 113 22.01 1.97 -21.85
CA TYR A 113 23.38 2.48 -21.77
C TYR A 113 24.08 2.04 -20.48
N SER A 114 23.38 1.96 -19.35
CA SER A 114 23.96 1.46 -18.10
C SER A 114 24.27 -0.03 -18.15
N ALA A 115 23.34 -0.86 -18.67
CA ALA A 115 23.58 -2.30 -18.84
C ALA A 115 24.67 -2.61 -19.90
N ALA A 116 24.90 -1.69 -20.84
CA ALA A 116 25.96 -1.80 -21.84
C ALA A 116 27.38 -1.63 -21.27
N LYS A 117 27.54 -1.08 -20.06
CA LYS A 117 28.85 -0.87 -19.42
C LYS A 117 29.55 -2.14 -18.95
N GLN A 118 28.88 -3.30 -19.05
CA GLN A 118 29.40 -4.61 -18.61
C GLN A 118 29.72 -4.71 -17.12
N ASN A 119 29.12 -3.85 -16.30
CA ASN A 119 29.22 -3.92 -14.86
C ASN A 119 28.20 -4.96 -14.33
N PRO A 120 28.63 -6.05 -13.66
CA PRO A 120 27.73 -7.11 -13.17
C PRO A 120 26.66 -6.62 -12.18
N SER A 121 26.92 -5.52 -11.45
CA SER A 121 25.96 -4.95 -10.51
C SER A 121 24.97 -3.97 -11.15
N LEU A 122 25.12 -3.65 -12.44
CA LEU A 122 24.23 -2.78 -13.23
C LEU A 122 23.48 -3.59 -14.29
N SER A 123 22.77 -4.62 -13.85
CA SER A 123 21.94 -5.45 -14.73
C SER A 123 20.75 -4.67 -15.29
N LEU A 124 20.13 -5.18 -16.36
CA LEU A 124 18.90 -4.58 -16.93
C LEU A 124 17.78 -4.42 -15.87
N PRO A 125 17.48 -5.41 -15.00
CA PRO A 125 16.51 -5.25 -13.92
C PRO A 125 16.88 -4.14 -12.93
N TRP A 126 18.17 -4.06 -12.54
CA TRP A 126 18.65 -3.02 -11.63
C TRP A 126 18.49 -1.63 -12.27
N ALA A 127 18.91 -1.47 -13.53
CA ALA A 127 18.82 -0.21 -14.25
C ALA A 127 17.36 0.20 -14.57
N ARG A 128 16.43 -0.76 -14.60
CA ARG A 128 14.99 -0.49 -14.75
C ARG A 128 14.33 -0.07 -13.44
N ALA A 129 14.79 -0.57 -12.30
CA ALA A 129 14.20 -0.32 -10.99
C ALA A 129 13.97 1.17 -10.66
N PRO A 130 14.94 2.09 -10.86
CA PRO A 130 14.73 3.50 -10.53
C PRO A 130 13.81 4.24 -11.53
N GLU A 131 13.52 3.65 -12.70
CA GLU A 131 12.64 4.22 -13.73
C GLU A 131 11.17 3.84 -13.52
N ARG A 132 10.87 2.86 -12.65
CA ARG A 132 9.52 2.35 -12.42
C ARG A 132 8.61 3.46 -11.87
N GLY A 133 7.55 3.77 -12.62
CA GLY A 133 6.58 4.80 -12.28
C GLY A 133 6.69 6.09 -13.09
N LEU A 134 7.73 6.24 -13.93
CA LEU A 134 7.76 7.32 -14.92
C LEU A 134 6.59 7.22 -15.91
N PRO A 135 6.09 8.35 -16.45
CA PRO A 135 5.07 8.35 -17.51
C PRO A 135 5.45 7.41 -18.67
N ARG A 136 4.61 6.41 -18.96
CA ARG A 136 4.81 5.46 -20.06
C ARG A 136 4.60 6.18 -21.41
N PRO A 137 5.53 6.08 -22.36
CA PRO A 137 5.32 6.56 -23.72
C PRO A 137 4.19 5.81 -24.43
N ASP A 138 3.43 6.48 -25.28
CA ASP A 138 2.43 5.86 -26.16
C ASP A 138 3.10 5.17 -27.37
N LEU A 139 4.33 5.54 -27.69
CA LEU A 139 5.17 4.95 -28.74
C LEU A 139 6.64 5.28 -28.50
N VAL A 140 7.49 4.30 -28.74
CA VAL A 140 8.95 4.41 -28.71
C VAL A 140 9.48 4.01 -30.08
N LEU A 141 10.13 4.93 -30.79
CA LEU A 141 10.76 4.67 -32.08
C LEU A 141 12.25 4.46 -31.88
N PHE A 142 12.74 3.25 -32.10
CA PHE A 142 14.17 2.98 -32.13
C PHE A 142 14.70 3.15 -33.55
N LEU A 143 15.44 4.24 -33.78
CA LEU A 143 16.12 4.51 -35.04
C LEU A 143 17.37 3.63 -35.13
N ASP A 144 17.24 2.48 -35.81
CA ASP A 144 18.31 1.50 -35.98
C ASP A 144 19.28 1.93 -37.09
N LEU A 145 20.56 1.82 -36.80
CA LEU A 145 21.64 2.16 -37.74
C LEU A 145 22.83 1.25 -37.44
N THR A 146 23.56 0.81 -38.47
CA THR A 146 24.81 0.09 -38.21
C THR A 146 25.88 1.04 -37.69
N GLU A 147 26.87 0.48 -36.99
CA GLU A 147 27.97 1.26 -36.42
C GLU A 147 28.75 2.01 -37.52
N GLU A 148 28.99 1.35 -38.65
CA GLU A 148 29.71 1.89 -39.81
C GLU A 148 28.96 3.09 -40.40
N GLN A 149 27.64 2.98 -40.52
CA GLN A 149 26.77 4.05 -40.99
C GLN A 149 26.70 5.23 -40.01
N ALA A 150 26.73 4.97 -38.69
CA ALA A 150 26.75 6.00 -37.65
C ALA A 150 28.08 6.78 -37.64
N GLN A 151 29.20 6.08 -37.81
CA GLN A 151 30.54 6.68 -37.89
C GLN A 151 30.70 7.57 -39.12
N ALA A 152 30.14 7.17 -40.27
CA ALA A 152 30.19 7.94 -41.51
C ALA A 152 29.54 9.34 -41.42
N ARG A 153 28.69 9.58 -40.42
CA ARG A 153 27.98 10.87 -40.23
C ARG A 153 28.80 11.97 -39.53
N GLY A 154 30.08 11.72 -39.22
CA GLY A 154 31.05 12.71 -38.72
C GLY A 154 30.93 13.05 -37.23
N GLY A 155 32.04 13.49 -36.61
CA GLY A 155 32.12 13.97 -35.20
C GLY A 155 32.46 12.94 -34.12
N TRP A 156 32.91 11.72 -34.47
CA TRP A 156 32.97 10.53 -33.56
C TRP A 156 33.99 10.66 -32.44
N GLY A 157 33.57 10.41 -31.19
CA GLY A 157 34.45 10.34 -30.02
C GLY A 157 34.46 11.58 -29.12
N GLY A 158 33.46 12.46 -29.22
CA GLY A 158 33.35 13.68 -28.42
C GLY A 158 32.76 13.49 -27.02
N GLU A 159 32.01 12.40 -26.79
CA GLU A 159 31.40 12.06 -25.49
C GLU A 159 31.77 10.62 -25.06
N VAL A 160 31.72 10.35 -23.74
CA VAL A 160 32.21 9.10 -23.10
C VAL A 160 31.69 7.81 -23.76
N TYR A 161 30.46 7.84 -24.28
CA TYR A 161 29.76 6.65 -24.82
C TYR A 161 29.89 6.47 -26.34
N GLU A 162 30.55 7.39 -27.05
CA GLU A 162 30.78 7.29 -28.50
C GLU A 162 31.95 6.34 -28.82
N ARG A 163 31.84 5.08 -28.39
CA ARG A 163 32.82 4.00 -28.61
C ARG A 163 32.17 2.81 -29.30
N SER A 164 32.88 2.22 -30.28
CA SER A 164 32.41 1.10 -31.12
C SER A 164 31.76 -0.05 -30.33
N GLY A 165 32.52 -0.64 -29.40
CA GLY A 165 32.05 -1.78 -28.60
C GLY A 165 30.85 -1.47 -27.71
N MET A 166 30.72 -0.23 -27.24
CA MET A 166 29.56 0.19 -26.44
C MET A 166 28.32 0.35 -27.32
N GLN A 167 28.44 1.02 -28.46
CA GLN A 167 27.31 1.26 -29.37
C GLN A 167 26.76 -0.04 -29.97
N LYS A 168 27.64 -1.00 -30.28
CA LYS A 168 27.21 -2.35 -30.69
C LYS A 168 26.35 -3.03 -29.62
N ARG A 169 26.79 -3.01 -28.37
CA ARG A 169 26.04 -3.62 -27.25
C ARG A 169 24.74 -2.88 -26.95
N VAL A 170 24.73 -1.55 -27.05
CA VAL A 170 23.50 -0.74 -26.95
C VAL A 170 22.49 -1.18 -28.01
N ARG A 171 22.94 -1.36 -29.27
CA ARG A 171 22.07 -1.83 -30.37
C ARG A 171 21.48 -3.21 -30.07
N GLU A 172 22.30 -4.17 -29.66
CA GLU A 172 21.89 -5.54 -29.32
C GLU A 172 20.83 -5.55 -28.21
N LEU A 173 21.03 -4.74 -27.16
CA LEU A 173 20.09 -4.64 -26.05
C LEU A 173 18.75 -4.00 -26.47
N PHE A 174 18.75 -2.95 -27.31
CA PHE A 174 17.52 -2.37 -27.85
C PHE A 174 16.73 -3.35 -28.72
N TRP A 175 17.40 -4.11 -29.59
CA TRP A 175 16.78 -5.19 -30.36
C TRP A 175 16.19 -6.25 -29.45
N GLY A 176 16.93 -6.64 -28.41
CA GLY A 176 16.45 -7.58 -27.40
C GLY A 176 15.19 -7.11 -26.66
N LEU A 177 15.12 -5.83 -26.29
CA LEU A 177 13.92 -5.23 -25.69
C LEU A 177 12.73 -5.22 -26.66
N SER A 178 12.96 -4.94 -27.95
CA SER A 178 11.90 -4.96 -28.98
C SER A 178 11.25 -6.33 -29.19
N MET A 179 11.96 -7.41 -28.83
CA MET A 179 11.49 -8.80 -28.95
C MET A 179 11.00 -9.39 -27.61
N GLY A 180 10.70 -8.55 -26.62
CA GLY A 180 10.19 -8.96 -25.31
C GLY A 180 11.24 -9.63 -24.41
N GLY A 181 12.54 -9.38 -24.66
CA GLY A 181 13.66 -9.86 -23.84
C GLY A 181 14.06 -11.33 -24.05
N LYS A 182 13.38 -12.07 -24.94
CA LYS A 182 13.58 -13.51 -25.16
C LYS A 182 14.97 -13.86 -25.69
N ASP A 183 15.54 -13.03 -26.56
CA ASP A 183 16.88 -13.27 -27.12
C ASP A 183 18.02 -12.74 -26.23
N VAL A 184 17.74 -11.81 -25.31
CA VAL A 184 18.74 -11.29 -24.36
C VAL A 184 19.11 -12.35 -23.33
N ALA A 185 18.15 -13.18 -22.93
CA ALA A 185 18.37 -14.34 -22.07
C ALA A 185 19.20 -15.44 -22.79
N ALA A 186 18.92 -15.69 -24.07
CA ALA A 186 19.62 -16.70 -24.87
C ALA A 186 21.09 -16.36 -25.16
N GLN A 187 21.47 -15.07 -25.15
CA GLN A 187 22.84 -14.61 -25.42
C GLN A 187 23.67 -14.35 -24.15
N GLY A 188 23.16 -14.69 -22.96
CA GLY A 188 23.89 -14.51 -21.70
C GLY A 188 24.11 -13.05 -21.30
N LEU A 189 23.28 -12.12 -21.81
CA LEU A 189 23.40 -10.68 -21.61
C LEU A 189 22.73 -10.16 -20.33
N GLY A 190 22.53 -11.03 -19.32
CA GLY A 190 22.18 -10.62 -17.96
C GLY A 190 20.69 -10.45 -17.67
N LEU A 191 19.86 -11.42 -18.06
CA LEU A 191 18.50 -11.55 -17.55
C LEU A 191 18.40 -12.75 -16.60
N ASP A 192 17.94 -12.52 -15.37
CA ASP A 192 17.40 -13.57 -14.50
C ASP A 192 16.02 -13.99 -15.01
N GLU A 193 15.75 -15.30 -15.03
CA GLU A 193 14.48 -15.89 -15.45
C GLU A 193 13.35 -15.44 -14.52
N GLY A 194 12.57 -14.42 -14.90
CA GLY A 194 11.39 -14.05 -14.10
C GLY A 194 10.62 -12.77 -14.48
N GLU A 195 11.23 -11.75 -15.09
CA GLU A 195 10.53 -10.51 -15.46
C GLU A 195 10.32 -10.39 -16.98
N GLY A 196 9.07 -10.47 -17.44
CA GLY A 196 8.74 -10.31 -18.86
C GLY A 196 8.82 -8.84 -19.31
N TRP A 197 9.51 -8.56 -20.43
CA TRP A 197 9.59 -7.24 -21.08
C TRP A 197 8.43 -7.00 -22.06
N THR A 198 7.22 -7.39 -21.64
CA THR A 198 6.01 -7.37 -22.48
C THR A 198 5.58 -5.96 -22.86
N GLN A 199 5.85 -4.97 -22.02
CA GLN A 199 5.50 -3.57 -22.28
C GLN A 199 6.39 -2.96 -23.37
N GLU A 200 7.70 -3.24 -23.31
CA GLU A 200 8.66 -2.78 -24.32
C GLU A 200 8.41 -3.48 -25.67
N GLU A 201 7.96 -4.73 -25.69
CA GLU A 201 7.50 -5.43 -26.91
C GLU A 201 6.28 -4.75 -27.56
N GLU A 202 5.40 -4.10 -26.78
CA GLU A 202 4.17 -3.46 -27.28
C GLU A 202 4.41 -2.06 -27.87
N ASP A 203 5.30 -1.28 -27.26
CA ASP A 203 5.45 0.14 -27.58
C ASP A 203 6.70 0.47 -28.41
N LEU A 204 7.71 -0.41 -28.43
CA LEU A 204 8.96 -0.18 -29.14
C LEU A 204 8.88 -0.67 -30.58
N VAL A 205 8.98 0.27 -31.52
CA VAL A 205 9.00 0.01 -32.95
C VAL A 205 10.37 0.36 -33.52
N VAL A 206 11.00 -0.60 -34.19
CA VAL A 206 12.29 -0.40 -34.86
C VAL A 206 12.05 0.21 -36.25
N VAL A 207 12.80 1.26 -36.56
CA VAL A 207 12.78 1.95 -37.86
C VAL A 207 14.19 1.96 -38.43
N ASP A 208 14.35 1.55 -39.68
CA ASP A 208 15.64 1.60 -40.37
C ASP A 208 16.02 3.05 -40.67
N ALA A 209 17.07 3.54 -40.00
CA ALA A 209 17.56 4.91 -40.16
C ALA A 209 18.66 5.02 -41.23
N GLY A 210 18.91 3.98 -42.03
CA GLY A 210 19.96 3.92 -43.06
C GLY A 210 19.69 4.73 -44.33
N GLY A 211 18.42 5.08 -44.61
CA GLY A 211 18.00 5.87 -45.76
C GLY A 211 18.36 7.36 -45.68
N SER A 212 17.87 8.13 -46.66
CA SER A 212 17.95 9.60 -46.64
C SER A 212 17.12 10.20 -45.49
N VAL A 213 17.41 11.44 -45.10
CA VAL A 213 16.71 12.11 -43.99
C VAL A 213 15.21 12.19 -44.26
N GLU A 214 14.83 12.44 -45.50
CA GLU A 214 13.47 12.55 -46.00
C GLU A 214 12.75 11.19 -45.99
N GLU A 215 13.40 10.12 -46.45
CA GLU A 215 12.85 8.76 -46.42
C GLU A 215 12.55 8.31 -44.98
N VAL A 216 13.52 8.48 -44.08
CA VAL A 216 13.35 8.15 -42.66
C VAL A 216 12.25 9.02 -42.04
N ASN A 217 12.15 10.30 -42.45
CA ASN A 217 11.11 11.19 -41.92
C ASN A 217 9.70 10.79 -42.34
N GLU A 218 9.49 10.35 -43.58
CA GLU A 218 8.18 9.85 -44.03
C GLU A 218 7.76 8.58 -43.29
N GLU A 219 8.69 7.65 -43.08
CA GLU A 219 8.42 6.42 -42.34
C GLU A 219 8.08 6.72 -40.88
N VAL A 220 8.91 7.53 -40.21
CA VAL A 220 8.67 7.98 -38.84
C VAL A 220 7.33 8.70 -38.73
N TRP A 221 7.03 9.63 -39.64
CA TRP A 221 5.77 10.38 -39.64
C TRP A 221 4.55 9.47 -39.78
N LYS A 222 4.60 8.49 -40.69
CA LYS A 222 3.51 7.53 -40.88
C LYS A 222 3.16 6.79 -39.59
N ILE A 223 4.17 6.34 -38.84
CA ILE A 223 3.98 5.61 -37.58
C ILE A 223 3.48 6.56 -36.48
N VAL A 224 4.12 7.72 -36.32
CA VAL A 224 3.77 8.71 -35.29
C VAL A 224 2.35 9.21 -35.50
N ARG A 225 1.98 9.60 -36.71
CA ARG A 225 0.65 10.10 -37.03
C ARG A 225 -0.43 9.08 -36.68
N GLY A 226 -0.24 7.81 -37.09
CA GLY A 226 -1.17 6.74 -36.77
C GLY A 226 -1.36 6.55 -35.26
N ARG A 227 -0.28 6.63 -34.48
CA ARG A 227 -0.35 6.53 -33.01
C ARG A 227 -1.03 7.74 -32.37
N VAL A 228 -0.73 8.95 -32.82
CA VAL A 228 -1.37 10.17 -32.30
C VAL A 228 -2.87 10.16 -32.56
N GLU A 229 -3.29 9.77 -33.76
CA GLU A 229 -4.72 9.63 -34.08
C GLU A 229 -5.41 8.59 -33.18
N GLN A 230 -4.75 7.47 -32.84
CA GLN A 230 -5.27 6.49 -31.89
C GLN A 230 -5.42 7.07 -30.47
N VAL A 231 -4.45 7.86 -30.00
CA VAL A 231 -4.52 8.54 -28.70
C VAL A 231 -5.65 9.58 -28.68
N GLU A 232 -5.78 10.38 -29.75
CA GLU A 232 -6.84 11.38 -29.90
C GLU A 232 -8.24 10.76 -29.96
N ARG A 233 -8.37 9.55 -30.54
CA ARG A 233 -9.62 8.78 -30.54
C ARG A 233 -9.90 8.07 -29.21
N GLY A 234 -8.98 8.13 -28.25
CA GLY A 234 -9.10 7.42 -26.96
C GLY A 234 -8.93 5.90 -27.06
N GLU A 235 -8.40 5.39 -28.18
CA GLU A 235 -8.12 3.96 -28.39
C GLU A 235 -6.92 3.48 -27.55
N ILE A 236 -6.09 4.41 -27.11
CA ILE A 236 -4.92 4.15 -26.25
C ILE A 236 -5.13 4.83 -24.90
N VAL A 237 -5.60 4.05 -23.95
CA VAL A 237 -5.72 4.46 -22.55
C VAL A 237 -4.37 4.27 -21.89
N LEU A 238 -3.78 5.34 -21.34
CA LEU A 238 -2.60 5.22 -20.50
C LEU A 238 -2.94 4.26 -19.37
N ALA A 239 -2.22 3.15 -19.27
CA ALA A 239 -2.22 2.33 -18.07
C ALA A 239 -1.71 3.22 -16.92
N HIS A 240 -2.64 3.86 -16.20
CA HIS A 240 -2.33 4.56 -14.97
C HIS A 240 -2.02 3.48 -13.93
N GLY A 241 -0.79 2.97 -13.92
CA GLY A 241 -0.23 2.17 -12.82
C GLY A 241 -1.11 1.03 -12.27
N GLY A 242 -1.98 0.43 -13.08
CA GLY A 242 -2.89 -0.64 -12.71
C GLY A 242 -3.17 -1.51 -13.94
N ALA A 243 -3.01 -2.81 -13.79
CA ALA A 243 -3.11 -3.78 -14.87
C ALA A 243 -4.43 -3.63 -15.67
N VAL A 244 -4.33 -3.39 -16.98
CA VAL A 244 -5.43 -3.53 -17.92
C VAL A 244 -5.08 -4.68 -18.86
N VAL A 245 -5.93 -5.69 -18.87
CA VAL A 245 -5.83 -6.89 -19.71
C VAL A 245 -6.18 -6.52 -21.16
N VAL A 246 -5.21 -6.62 -22.06
CA VAL A 246 -5.45 -6.54 -23.52
C VAL A 246 -5.97 -7.88 -24.00
N TRP A 247 -7.21 -7.93 -24.50
CA TRP A 247 -7.75 -9.12 -25.16
C TRP A 247 -7.18 -9.24 -26.58
N ARG A 248 -6.17 -10.10 -26.78
CA ARG A 248 -5.77 -10.56 -28.11
C ARG A 248 -6.28 -11.98 -28.37
N CYS A 249 -7.08 -12.13 -29.41
CA CYS A 249 -7.49 -13.42 -29.94
C CYS A 249 -6.35 -13.97 -30.80
N SER A 250 -5.60 -14.94 -30.28
CA SER A 250 -4.60 -15.70 -31.05
C SER A 250 -5.02 -17.17 -31.08
N VAL A 251 -5.40 -17.65 -32.26
CA VAL A 251 -5.73 -19.06 -32.51
C VAL A 251 -4.43 -19.81 -32.77
N TYR A 252 -4.02 -20.68 -31.86
CA TYR A 252 -2.95 -21.67 -32.10
C TYR A 252 -3.49 -23.09 -31.97
N PRO A 253 -3.16 -23.99 -32.92
CA PRO A 253 -3.63 -25.38 -32.91
C PRO A 253 -2.82 -26.21 -31.91
N THR A 254 -3.51 -26.94 -31.03
CA THR A 254 -2.89 -27.93 -30.14
C THR A 254 -2.62 -29.23 -30.91
N TYR A 255 -1.37 -29.66 -30.90
CA TYR A 255 -0.92 -30.95 -31.43
C TYR A 255 -1.55 -32.13 -30.68
N GLY A 256 -2.02 -33.11 -31.46
CA GLY A 256 -2.33 -34.47 -31.04
C GLY A 256 -2.32 -35.36 -32.28
N ASN A 257 -1.26 -36.16 -32.42
CA ASN A 257 -1.00 -37.05 -33.55
C ASN A 257 -2.18 -37.97 -33.90
N ARG A 258 -2.64 -37.91 -35.15
CA ARG A 258 -2.93 -39.07 -36.01
C ARG A 258 -3.17 -38.60 -37.44
N GLU A 259 -2.55 -39.34 -38.35
CA GLU A 259 -2.50 -39.16 -39.80
C GLU A 259 -3.91 -39.08 -40.42
N ASP A 260 -4.18 -38.07 -41.25
CA ASP A 260 -5.04 -38.23 -42.43
C ASP A 260 -4.97 -37.00 -43.37
N GLU A 261 -4.48 -37.24 -44.58
CA GLU A 261 -4.38 -36.29 -45.70
C GLU A 261 -5.77 -36.02 -46.31
N SER A 262 -6.50 -35.00 -45.85
CA SER A 262 -7.64 -34.47 -46.64
C SER A 262 -8.07 -33.01 -46.37
N LEU A 263 -7.40 -32.27 -45.47
CA LEU A 263 -7.87 -30.95 -45.01
C LEU A 263 -7.30 -29.72 -45.73
N SER A 264 -6.71 -29.89 -46.92
CA SER A 264 -6.20 -28.78 -47.75
C SER A 264 -7.26 -28.14 -48.68
N ARG A 265 -8.49 -28.66 -48.73
CA ARG A 265 -9.55 -28.17 -49.64
C ARG A 265 -10.76 -27.48 -48.98
N GLN A 266 -10.72 -27.24 -47.67
CA GLN A 266 -11.87 -26.68 -46.93
C GLN A 266 -11.65 -25.29 -46.31
N LYS A 267 -10.44 -24.70 -46.42
CA LYS A 267 -10.13 -23.36 -45.90
C LYS A 267 -10.57 -22.19 -46.80
N GLU A 268 -11.09 -22.46 -47.99
CA GLU A 268 -11.40 -21.40 -48.98
C GLU A 268 -12.91 -21.08 -49.11
N ARG A 269 -13.77 -21.66 -48.27
CA ARG A 269 -15.24 -21.56 -48.42
C ARG A 269 -16.00 -20.95 -47.22
N VAL A 270 -15.31 -20.52 -46.16
CA VAL A 270 -15.96 -19.97 -44.94
C VAL A 270 -15.91 -18.43 -44.86
N SER A 271 -15.19 -17.76 -45.76
CA SER A 271 -15.09 -16.29 -45.79
C SER A 271 -16.21 -15.57 -46.57
N LYS A 272 -17.31 -16.24 -46.94
CA LYS A 272 -18.35 -15.62 -47.79
C LYS A 272 -19.82 -15.84 -47.43
N GLN A 273 -20.18 -16.33 -46.22
CA GLN A 273 -21.59 -16.64 -45.95
C GLN A 273 -22.00 -16.45 -44.49
N LEU A 274 -22.03 -15.20 -44.00
CA LEU A 274 -22.73 -14.80 -42.77
C LEU A 274 -23.37 -13.41 -42.96
N MET A 275 -24.30 -13.32 -43.92
CA MET A 275 -25.31 -12.27 -44.03
C MET A 275 -26.63 -12.97 -44.33
N SER A 276 -27.40 -13.30 -43.29
CA SER A 276 -28.86 -13.53 -43.25
C SER A 276 -29.26 -14.60 -42.22
N GLY A 277 -30.22 -14.25 -41.37
CA GLY A 277 -31.32 -15.12 -40.91
C GLY A 277 -31.00 -16.35 -40.06
N HIS A 278 -31.35 -16.24 -38.78
CA HIS A 278 -31.88 -17.27 -37.87
C HIS A 278 -31.67 -18.76 -38.21
N ASP A 279 -30.81 -19.44 -37.44
CA ASP A 279 -31.07 -20.78 -36.91
C ASP A 279 -30.22 -21.06 -35.67
N VAL A 280 -30.83 -21.70 -34.67
CA VAL A 280 -30.30 -21.97 -33.34
C VAL A 280 -29.33 -23.15 -33.38
N ILE A 281 -28.07 -22.94 -33.01
CA ILE A 281 -27.08 -24.01 -32.74
C ILE A 281 -26.83 -24.05 -31.23
N THR A 282 -27.12 -25.20 -30.62
CA THR A 282 -26.79 -25.52 -29.24
C THR A 282 -25.26 -25.71 -29.11
N VAL A 283 -24.60 -24.85 -28.33
CA VAL A 283 -23.17 -24.99 -28.00
C VAL A 283 -23.04 -25.41 -26.53
N THR A 284 -22.48 -26.61 -26.33
CA THR A 284 -22.14 -27.19 -25.03
C THR A 284 -20.87 -26.52 -24.49
N TRP A 285 -20.94 -25.91 -23.31
CA TRP A 285 -19.80 -25.23 -22.67
C TRP A 285 -18.93 -26.21 -21.89
N TYR A 286 -17.68 -26.40 -22.30
CA TYR A 286 -16.63 -26.95 -21.43
C TYR A 286 -15.95 -25.83 -20.65
N ARG A 287 -15.99 -25.93 -19.32
CA ARG A 287 -15.40 -24.96 -18.40
C ARG A 287 -13.95 -25.31 -18.11
N LYS A 288 -13.00 -24.66 -18.80
CA LYS A 288 -11.62 -24.54 -18.31
C LYS A 288 -11.62 -23.42 -17.28
N HIS A 289 -11.42 -23.79 -16.01
CA HIS A 289 -11.60 -22.89 -14.87
C HIS A 289 -10.53 -21.80 -14.81
N ILE A 290 -10.89 -20.59 -15.24
CA ILE A 290 -10.33 -19.33 -14.77
C ILE A 290 -11.52 -18.56 -14.17
N ARG A 291 -11.46 -18.22 -12.89
CA ARG A 291 -12.46 -17.41 -12.14
C ARG A 291 -11.67 -16.54 -11.17
N SER A 292 -11.94 -15.25 -11.05
CA SER A 292 -13.22 -14.69 -10.58
C SER A 292 -13.71 -13.43 -11.34
N PRO A 293 -15.03 -13.11 -11.25
CA PRO A 293 -15.68 -11.96 -11.88
C PRO A 293 -15.98 -10.82 -10.89
N THR A 294 -16.01 -9.58 -11.38
CA THR A 294 -16.66 -8.44 -10.72
C THR A 294 -17.89 -8.01 -11.54
N PHE A 295 -19.04 -7.96 -10.87
CA PHE A 295 -20.28 -7.39 -11.37
C PHE A 295 -20.21 -5.87 -11.29
N VAL A 296 -20.57 -5.20 -12.38
CA VAL A 296 -20.96 -3.78 -12.41
C VAL A 296 -22.50 -3.77 -12.41
N ASN A 297 -23.10 -2.97 -11.53
CA ASN A 297 -24.52 -2.64 -11.63
C ASN A 297 -24.64 -1.20 -12.12
N VAL A 298 -25.33 -1.02 -13.25
CA VAL A 298 -25.67 0.27 -13.86
C VAL A 298 -27.19 0.33 -13.88
N ASP A 299 -27.77 1.33 -13.24
CA ASP A 299 -29.11 1.88 -13.49
C ASP A 299 -29.27 3.15 -12.64
N ALA A 300 -30.15 4.10 -12.94
CA ALA A 300 -30.15 5.07 -14.03
C ALA A 300 -31.08 6.25 -13.60
N TYR A 301 -30.97 7.37 -14.30
CA TYR A 301 -31.96 8.46 -14.47
C TYR A 301 -32.23 9.52 -13.38
N THR A 302 -31.63 10.70 -13.63
CA THR A 302 -32.28 12.03 -13.86
C THR A 302 -33.56 12.40 -13.12
N HIS A 303 -33.54 13.54 -12.40
CA HIS A 303 -34.66 14.49 -12.44
C HIS A 303 -34.24 15.95 -12.17
N SER A 304 -34.35 16.75 -13.23
CA SER A 304 -34.73 18.18 -13.37
C SER A 304 -34.16 19.29 -12.46
N LEU A 305 -33.47 20.19 -13.17
CA LEU A 305 -33.43 21.66 -13.04
C LEU A 305 -34.75 22.35 -12.62
N PHE A 306 -34.63 23.46 -11.87
CA PHE A 306 -35.26 24.79 -12.02
C PHE A 306 -35.53 25.47 -10.66
N PHE A 307 -34.87 26.59 -10.35
CA PHE A 307 -35.52 27.92 -10.29
C PHE A 307 -34.55 29.04 -9.90
N GLN A 308 -34.73 30.16 -10.60
CA GLN A 308 -33.96 31.40 -10.55
C GLN A 308 -34.58 32.40 -9.54
N GLN A 309 -33.72 33.26 -8.98
CA GLN A 309 -33.95 34.61 -8.42
C GLN A 309 -35.34 35.07 -7.94
N CYS A 310 -35.40 35.63 -6.72
CA CYS A 310 -36.10 36.89 -6.44
C CYS A 310 -35.67 37.52 -5.10
N ILE A 311 -35.30 38.81 -5.15
CA ILE A 311 -35.09 39.73 -4.01
C ILE A 311 -36.44 40.37 -3.64
N MET A 312 -36.77 40.50 -2.34
CA MET A 312 -37.35 41.69 -1.67
C MET A 312 -38.08 41.36 -0.33
N SER A 313 -37.66 42.06 0.73
CA SER A 313 -38.38 42.58 1.92
C SER A 313 -39.40 41.73 2.71
N GLY A 314 -39.11 41.49 3.99
CA GLY A 314 -40.14 41.17 5.00
C GLY A 314 -39.65 40.61 6.35
N GLY A 315 -39.21 41.50 7.26
CA GLY A 315 -39.25 41.32 8.73
C GLY A 315 -38.29 40.30 9.36
N SER A 316 -37.39 40.78 10.23
CA SER A 316 -36.50 39.95 11.05
C SER A 316 -37.27 38.91 11.88
N ARG A 317 -36.87 37.64 11.73
CA ARG A 317 -37.40 36.50 12.49
C ARG A 317 -36.71 36.46 13.85
N SER A 318 -37.48 36.40 14.92
CA SER A 318 -36.93 36.32 16.27
C SER A 318 -36.40 34.91 16.54
N ARG A 319 -35.18 34.83 17.08
CA ARG A 319 -34.38 33.60 17.19
C ARG A 319 -34.82 32.70 18.36
N GLU A 320 -35.78 33.16 19.18
CA GLU A 320 -36.20 32.51 20.44
C GLU A 320 -37.69 32.12 20.48
N GLY A 321 -38.43 32.27 19.38
CA GLY A 321 -39.87 31.95 19.32
C GLY A 321 -40.21 30.49 19.64
N CYS A 322 -41.40 30.22 20.18
CA CYS A 322 -41.84 28.87 20.56
C CYS A 322 -41.95 27.91 19.36
N PHE A 323 -41.81 26.60 19.61
CA PHE A 323 -41.79 25.56 18.58
C PHE A 323 -43.05 25.54 17.72
N ASN A 324 -44.22 25.81 18.32
CA ASN A 324 -45.49 25.70 17.61
C ASN A 324 -45.68 26.85 16.59
N CYS A 325 -45.34 28.09 16.98
CA CYS A 325 -45.32 29.23 16.07
C CYS A 325 -44.30 29.04 14.92
N ARG A 326 -43.12 28.46 15.22
CA ARG A 326 -42.11 28.10 14.20
C ARG A 326 -42.64 27.05 13.21
N LYS A 327 -43.23 25.96 13.72
CA LYS A 327 -43.78 24.87 12.90
C LYS A 327 -44.86 25.37 11.93
N ARG A 328 -45.70 26.31 12.37
CA ARG A 328 -46.73 26.93 11.51
C ARG A 328 -46.22 28.10 10.66
N LYS A 329 -44.90 28.34 10.62
CA LYS A 329 -44.22 29.42 9.87
C LYS A 329 -44.76 30.83 10.16
N ARG A 330 -45.09 31.12 11.43
CA ARG A 330 -45.62 32.42 11.88
C ARG A 330 -44.75 33.03 12.98
N ARG A 331 -44.77 34.38 13.11
CA ARG A 331 -43.96 35.11 14.11
C ARG A 331 -44.53 34.93 15.52
N CYS A 332 -43.64 34.63 16.48
CA CYS A 332 -43.90 34.48 17.91
C CYS A 332 -43.56 35.78 18.64
N ASP A 333 -44.35 36.14 19.65
CA ASP A 333 -44.16 37.31 20.54
C ASP A 333 -43.27 37.02 21.76
N GLU A 334 -42.86 35.75 21.94
CA GLU A 334 -41.85 35.30 22.93
C GLU A 334 -42.20 35.47 24.41
N GLU A 335 -43.44 35.85 24.73
CA GLU A 335 -43.94 35.94 26.09
C GLU A 335 -43.96 34.54 26.77
N LYS A 336 -43.22 34.38 27.87
CA LYS A 336 -43.16 33.14 28.67
C LYS A 336 -44.16 33.22 29.83
N PRO A 337 -44.81 32.11 30.25
CA PRO A 337 -44.59 30.72 29.79
C PRO A 337 -45.34 30.34 28.50
N ILE A 338 -46.36 31.09 28.09
CA ILE A 338 -47.17 30.84 26.89
C ILE A 338 -47.33 32.16 26.13
N CYS A 339 -46.93 32.17 24.85
CA CYS A 339 -47.03 33.36 24.01
C CYS A 339 -48.51 33.72 23.76
N GLN A 340 -48.84 35.01 23.58
CA GLN A 340 -50.24 35.46 23.52
C GLN A 340 -51.03 34.75 22.43
N ARG A 341 -50.36 34.38 21.35
CA ARG A 341 -50.99 33.79 20.17
C ARG A 341 -51.37 32.32 20.37
N CYS A 342 -50.49 31.52 20.98
CA CYS A 342 -50.84 30.16 21.41
C CYS A 342 -51.91 30.18 22.51
N ARG A 343 -51.88 31.19 23.40
CA ARG A 343 -52.89 31.38 24.45
C ARG A 343 -54.29 31.65 23.88
N LYS A 344 -54.41 32.47 22.83
CA LYS A 344 -55.71 32.79 22.19
C LYS A 344 -56.30 31.63 21.41
N ILE A 345 -55.47 30.77 20.84
CA ILE A 345 -55.90 29.64 19.99
C ILE A 345 -56.17 28.39 20.85
N GLY A 346 -55.68 28.35 22.09
CA GLY A 346 -55.77 27.18 22.96
C GLY A 346 -54.79 26.07 22.56
N ASP A 347 -53.66 26.43 21.95
CA ASP A 347 -52.63 25.50 21.47
C ASP A 347 -51.46 25.39 22.48
N ASP A 348 -50.82 24.22 22.56
CA ASP A 348 -49.62 24.01 23.38
C ASP A 348 -48.46 24.93 22.96
N CYS A 349 -47.93 25.70 23.91
CA CYS A 349 -46.85 26.66 23.69
C CYS A 349 -45.56 26.21 24.39
N VAL A 350 -44.68 25.54 23.64
CA VAL A 350 -43.40 25.04 24.15
C VAL A 350 -42.26 25.88 23.59
N PHE A 351 -41.54 26.57 24.47
CA PHE A 351 -40.28 27.23 24.14
C PHE A 351 -39.11 26.22 24.17
N PRO A 352 -38.03 26.41 23.39
CA PRO A 352 -36.85 25.56 23.49
C PRO A 352 -36.29 25.59 24.92
N SER A 353 -36.43 24.49 25.65
CA SER A 353 -35.89 24.30 27.00
C SER A 353 -34.41 23.91 26.92
N SER A 354 -33.55 24.59 27.67
CA SER A 354 -32.10 24.43 27.74
C SER A 354 -31.67 23.16 28.51
N SER A 355 -32.26 22.02 28.16
CA SER A 355 -32.02 20.74 28.82
C SER A 355 -32.46 19.61 27.89
N ASN A 356 -31.52 19.05 27.12
CA ASN A 356 -31.71 17.79 26.39
C ASN A 356 -30.68 16.79 26.89
N THR A 357 -31.13 15.84 27.71
CA THR A 357 -30.52 14.53 27.88
C THR A 357 -31.03 13.62 26.76
N PHE A 358 -30.13 13.09 25.95
CA PHE A 358 -30.40 11.90 25.14
C PHE A 358 -29.51 10.75 25.59
N LYS A 359 -30.15 9.67 26.06
CA LYS A 359 -29.60 8.32 26.16
C LYS A 359 -29.44 7.77 24.75
N PHE A 360 -28.30 7.14 24.46
CA PHE A 360 -28.20 6.26 23.30
C PHE A 360 -28.80 4.90 23.66
N VAL A 361 -29.90 4.55 22.98
CA VAL A 361 -30.33 3.17 22.77
C VAL A 361 -29.68 2.73 21.46
N VAL A 362 -28.93 1.64 21.52
CA VAL A 362 -28.41 0.94 20.34
C VAL A 362 -29.59 0.37 19.57
N VAL A 363 -29.82 0.86 18.35
CA VAL A 363 -30.59 0.14 17.34
C VAL A 363 -29.59 -0.29 16.27
N ALA A 364 -29.42 -1.60 16.15
CA ALA A 364 -28.64 -2.22 15.10
C ALA A 364 -29.25 -1.90 13.73
N SER A 365 -28.40 -1.66 12.74
CA SER A 365 -28.73 -1.88 11.34
C SER A 365 -27.61 -2.69 10.72
N ASP A 366 -27.95 -3.87 10.24
CA ASP A 366 -27.17 -4.64 9.26
C ASP A 366 -27.12 -3.83 7.96
N ASP A 367 -25.91 -3.61 7.44
CA ASP A 367 -25.51 -3.72 6.03
C ASP A 367 -24.26 -2.87 5.70
N ASP A 368 -23.55 -3.35 4.67
CA ASP A 368 -22.17 -3.11 4.26
C ASP A 368 -21.66 -1.66 4.21
N HIS A 369 -20.35 -1.52 4.47
CA HIS A 369 -19.59 -0.27 4.44
C HIS A 369 -19.61 0.39 3.05
N HIS A 370 -20.51 1.35 2.85
CA HIS A 370 -20.40 2.36 1.81
C HIS A 370 -19.83 3.68 2.36
N MET A 371 -18.90 4.25 1.61
CA MET A 371 -18.25 5.55 1.84
C MET A 371 -19.29 6.68 2.00
N ILE A 372 -19.16 7.47 3.07
CA ILE A 372 -19.93 8.70 3.28
C ILE A 372 -19.37 9.82 2.36
N PRO A 373 -20.20 10.58 1.64
CA PRO A 373 -19.73 11.75 0.89
C PRO A 373 -19.42 12.90 1.84
N ILE A 374 -18.22 13.46 1.70
CA ILE A 374 -17.75 14.62 2.47
C ILE A 374 -18.44 15.88 1.95
N THR A 375 -19.46 16.36 2.66
CA THR A 375 -19.70 17.80 2.77
C THR A 375 -20.21 18.11 4.18
N GLN A 376 -19.51 19.05 4.84
CA GLN A 376 -19.87 19.85 6.04
C GLN A 376 -19.12 19.55 7.35
N ASN A 377 -18.11 20.41 7.60
CA ASN A 377 -17.59 20.94 8.87
C ASN A 377 -17.47 20.00 10.08
N ILE A 378 -16.24 19.56 10.33
CA ILE A 378 -15.82 18.93 11.58
C ILE A 378 -15.56 20.04 12.61
N SER A 379 -16.52 20.28 13.51
CA SER A 379 -16.32 21.07 14.74
C SER A 379 -15.96 20.13 15.88
N PHE A 380 -14.74 20.32 16.37
CA PHE A 380 -13.89 19.41 17.11
C PHE A 380 -14.00 19.60 18.65
N LEU A 381 -13.85 18.50 19.41
CA LEU A 381 -13.65 18.34 20.88
C LEU A 381 -14.87 18.33 21.83
N ASN A 382 -15.09 17.15 22.46
CA ASN A 382 -15.94 16.93 23.62
C ASN A 382 -15.07 16.80 24.89
N LEU A 383 -15.04 17.84 25.71
CA LEU A 383 -14.82 17.79 27.16
C LEU A 383 -15.76 18.85 27.77
N SER A 384 -16.48 18.49 28.83
CA SER A 384 -17.59 19.31 29.33
C SER A 384 -17.17 20.23 30.48
N THR A 385 -17.81 21.40 30.56
CA THR A 385 -17.55 22.44 31.56
C THR A 385 -17.97 22.03 32.99
N GLN A 386 -18.65 20.90 33.18
CA GLN A 386 -19.06 20.39 34.50
C GLN A 386 -17.94 19.61 35.22
N GLU A 387 -17.00 18.98 34.50
CA GLU A 387 -15.80 18.35 35.09
C GLU A 387 -14.80 19.42 35.58
N LEU A 388 -14.78 20.58 34.93
CA LEU A 388 -14.03 21.77 35.38
C LEU A 388 -14.63 22.45 36.63
N VAL A 389 -15.92 22.25 36.91
CA VAL A 389 -16.61 22.85 38.07
C VAL A 389 -16.59 21.92 39.28
N ALA A 390 -16.59 20.59 39.10
CA ALA A 390 -16.45 19.63 40.19
C ALA A 390 -15.07 19.70 40.90
N ILE A 391 -14.02 20.16 40.21
CA ILE A 391 -12.69 20.44 40.77
C ILE A 391 -12.68 21.73 41.62
N ASN A 392 -13.66 22.63 41.42
CA ASN A 392 -13.72 23.93 42.08
C ASN A 392 -14.51 23.94 43.40
N ASP A 393 -15.34 22.93 43.68
CA ASP A 393 -16.24 22.92 44.85
C ASP A 393 -15.80 22.00 46.01
N SER A 394 -14.65 21.32 45.92
CA SER A 394 -14.07 20.64 47.09
C SER A 394 -13.26 21.62 47.93
N GLN A 395 -13.88 22.16 48.99
CA GLN A 395 -13.19 22.88 50.06
C GLN A 395 -12.27 21.93 50.84
N GLY A 396 -11.07 21.78 50.34
CA GLY A 396 -9.95 21.07 50.95
C GLY A 396 -8.75 21.31 50.06
N GLY A 397 -8.06 22.43 50.26
CA GLY A 397 -6.98 22.87 49.37
C GLY A 397 -5.91 21.79 49.19
N VAL A 398 -5.79 21.28 47.97
CA VAL A 398 -4.63 20.51 47.52
C VAL A 398 -3.79 21.45 46.67
N VAL A 399 -2.59 21.77 47.15
CA VAL A 399 -1.58 22.49 46.39
C VAL A 399 -1.09 21.55 45.28
N VAL A 400 -1.60 21.74 44.07
CA VAL A 400 -1.06 21.10 42.87
C VAL A 400 -0.05 22.05 42.25
N GLN A 401 1.19 21.58 42.09
CA GLN A 401 2.26 22.34 41.44
C GLN A 401 1.83 22.80 40.04
N ARG A 402 2.24 24.01 39.64
CA ARG A 402 1.88 24.71 38.40
C ARG A 402 2.27 24.00 37.07
N SER A 403 2.67 22.74 37.10
CA SER A 403 3.11 21.96 35.94
C SER A 403 2.02 21.12 35.27
N SER A 404 0.77 21.13 35.75
CA SER A 404 -0.24 20.12 35.35
C SER A 404 -1.66 20.65 35.06
N LEU A 405 -1.83 21.71 34.26
CA LEU A 405 -3.13 22.05 33.65
C LEU A 405 -3.02 22.11 32.12
N PRO A 406 -3.94 21.46 31.35
CA PRO A 406 -3.87 21.42 29.89
C PRO A 406 -4.11 22.80 29.29
N ARG A 407 -3.15 23.27 28.49
CA ARG A 407 -3.34 24.41 27.58
C ARG A 407 -4.26 23.97 26.43
N VAL A 408 -5.57 24.12 26.58
CA VAL A 408 -6.47 24.11 25.41
C VAL A 408 -7.35 25.35 25.45
N LEU A 409 -6.97 26.32 24.62
CA LEU A 409 -7.83 27.23 23.84
C LEU A 409 -6.92 28.21 23.09
N SER A 410 -6.29 27.69 22.04
CA SER A 410 -5.62 28.43 20.96
C SER A 410 -5.71 27.54 19.72
N PRO A 411 -5.99 28.10 18.52
CA PRO A 411 -6.37 27.34 17.33
C PRO A 411 -5.26 26.37 16.94
N PHE A 412 -5.65 25.28 16.28
CA PHE A 412 -4.76 24.37 15.58
C PHE A 412 -3.55 25.14 14.99
N PRO A 413 -2.30 24.70 15.22
CA PRO A 413 -1.15 25.34 14.56
C PRO A 413 -1.16 25.15 13.03
N TYR A 414 -2.04 24.30 12.48
CA TYR A 414 -2.15 23.99 11.05
C TYR A 414 -3.63 23.92 10.59
N GLU A 415 -3.96 24.59 9.49
CA GLU A 415 -5.19 24.31 8.74
C GLU A 415 -5.05 22.95 8.05
N MET A 416 -5.79 21.94 8.50
CA MET A 416 -5.82 20.63 7.86
C MET A 416 -6.55 20.68 6.52
N THR A 417 -5.97 20.05 5.50
CA THR A 417 -6.62 19.90 4.19
C THR A 417 -7.85 19.00 4.27
N GLY A 418 -8.72 19.03 3.25
CA GLY A 418 -9.87 18.12 3.17
C GLY A 418 -9.46 16.64 3.16
N ILE A 419 -8.31 16.31 2.56
CA ILE A 419 -7.76 14.95 2.52
C ILE A 419 -7.27 14.52 3.91
N GLU A 420 -6.54 15.38 4.62
CA GLU A 420 -6.04 15.08 5.97
C GLU A 420 -7.19 14.85 6.96
N ASN A 421 -8.26 15.64 6.88
CA ASN A 421 -9.46 15.40 7.67
C ASN A 421 -10.09 14.03 7.38
N ALA A 422 -10.15 13.63 6.11
CA ALA A 422 -10.70 12.34 5.72
C ALA A 422 -9.83 11.17 6.22
N LEU A 423 -8.50 11.32 6.16
CA LEU A 423 -7.52 10.34 6.65
C LEU A 423 -7.59 10.20 8.18
N VAL A 424 -7.66 11.32 8.91
CA VAL A 424 -7.84 11.32 10.37
C VAL A 424 -9.16 10.64 10.75
N GLN A 425 -10.25 10.95 10.05
CA GLN A 425 -11.54 10.30 10.30
C GLN A 425 -11.45 8.79 10.07
N TYR A 426 -10.79 8.38 8.98
CA TYR A 426 -10.57 6.96 8.69
C TYR A 426 -9.74 6.26 9.77
N TYR A 427 -8.74 6.94 10.34
CA TYR A 427 -8.01 6.40 11.48
C TYR A 427 -8.93 6.16 12.68
N VAL A 428 -9.72 7.17 13.05
CA VAL A 428 -10.60 7.14 14.22
C VAL A 428 -11.70 6.08 14.09
N GLU A 429 -12.26 5.90 12.91
CA GLU A 429 -13.40 4.99 12.69
C GLU A 429 -12.97 3.55 12.37
N VAL A 430 -11.86 3.38 11.64
CA VAL A 430 -11.49 2.10 11.05
C VAL A 430 -10.16 1.57 11.57
N ILE A 431 -9.08 2.36 11.54
CA ILE A 431 -7.75 1.84 11.88
C ILE A 431 -7.62 1.58 13.38
N SER A 432 -8.06 2.54 14.20
CA SER A 432 -7.98 2.42 15.65
C SER A 432 -8.76 1.22 16.19
N THR A 433 -9.87 0.84 15.54
CA THR A 433 -10.73 -0.28 15.95
C THR A 433 -10.31 -1.62 15.36
N SER A 434 -9.59 -1.62 14.23
CA SER A 434 -9.20 -2.85 13.52
C SER A 434 -7.81 -3.39 13.86
N ARG A 435 -7.00 -2.67 14.64
CA ARG A 435 -5.65 -3.10 15.09
C ARG A 435 -5.63 -3.81 16.44
N VAL A 436 -6.80 -4.11 16.99
CA VAL A 436 -7.01 -4.92 18.21
C VAL A 436 -7.88 -6.12 17.89
N TYR A 437 -7.87 -7.16 18.73
CA TYR A 437 -8.72 -8.34 18.55
C TYR A 437 -10.17 -8.03 18.91
N VAL A 438 -10.38 -7.25 19.98
CA VAL A 438 -11.68 -6.74 20.41
C VAL A 438 -11.54 -5.26 20.78
N ASP A 439 -12.38 -4.40 20.21
CA ASP A 439 -12.37 -2.96 20.51
C ASP A 439 -13.10 -2.69 21.83
N THR A 440 -12.35 -2.26 22.85
CA THR A 440 -12.86 -1.95 24.19
C THR A 440 -12.40 -0.57 24.64
N THR A 441 -12.83 -0.16 25.84
CA THR A 441 -12.35 1.09 26.47
C THR A 441 -10.85 1.07 26.82
N ARG A 442 -10.19 -0.09 26.72
CA ARG A 442 -8.74 -0.25 26.96
C ARG A 442 -7.91 -0.14 25.69
N ASN A 443 -8.53 0.10 24.53
CA ASN A 443 -7.83 0.20 23.26
C ASN A 443 -6.88 1.42 23.22
N GLY A 444 -5.58 1.18 23.37
CA GLY A 444 -4.54 2.22 23.37
C GLY A 444 -4.43 3.01 22.06
N PHE A 445 -4.83 2.45 20.92
CA PHE A 445 -4.91 3.20 19.66
C PHE A 445 -6.01 4.27 19.70
N ARG A 446 -7.00 4.14 20.58
CA ARG A 446 -8.06 5.14 20.79
C ARG A 446 -7.77 6.04 21.98
N THR A 447 -7.43 5.45 23.13
CA THR A 447 -7.28 6.19 24.40
C THR A 447 -5.96 6.95 24.47
N SER A 448 -4.88 6.44 23.89
CA SER A 448 -3.56 7.06 23.95
C SER A 448 -3.25 7.90 22.72
N VAL A 449 -3.52 7.38 21.51
CA VAL A 449 -3.15 8.06 20.24
C VAL A 449 -4.07 9.23 19.89
N ILE A 450 -5.39 9.01 19.85
CA ILE A 450 -6.35 10.03 19.35
C ILE A 450 -6.27 11.35 20.13
N PRO A 451 -6.21 11.37 21.48
CA PRO A 451 -6.15 12.64 22.21
C PRO A 451 -4.87 13.44 21.95
N ARG A 452 -3.76 12.75 21.65
CA ARG A 452 -2.42 13.35 21.53
C ARG A 452 -2.06 13.77 20.11
N MET A 453 -2.60 13.08 19.09
CA MET A 453 -2.25 13.37 17.69
C MET A 453 -2.58 14.80 17.26
N PHE A 454 -3.50 15.50 17.95
CA PHE A 454 -3.86 16.88 17.62
C PHE A 454 -2.90 17.94 18.18
N TYR A 455 -2.03 17.56 19.11
CA TYR A 455 -1.07 18.47 19.75
C TYR A 455 0.38 18.12 19.41
N GLN A 456 0.62 16.94 18.83
CA GLN A 456 1.94 16.48 18.45
C GLN A 456 2.04 16.15 16.95
N GLY A 457 2.89 16.90 16.26
CA GLY A 457 3.00 16.82 14.81
C GLY A 457 3.54 15.48 14.28
N SER A 458 4.56 14.90 14.94
CA SER A 458 5.13 13.61 14.57
C SER A 458 4.08 12.49 14.60
N LEU A 459 3.26 12.46 15.65
CA LEU A 459 2.17 11.50 15.80
C LEU A 459 1.05 11.72 14.79
N LEU A 460 0.65 12.97 14.52
CA LEU A 460 -0.33 13.28 13.47
C LEU A 460 0.12 12.75 12.12
N TYR A 461 1.38 13.01 11.74
CA TYR A 461 1.91 12.56 10.46
C TYR A 461 2.04 11.03 10.41
N ALA A 462 2.32 10.36 11.53
CA ALA A 462 2.29 8.90 11.58
C ALA A 462 0.86 8.34 11.37
N VAL A 463 -0.15 8.98 11.97
CA VAL A 463 -1.58 8.66 11.75
C VAL A 463 -1.97 8.85 10.28
N LEU A 464 -1.63 10.00 9.69
CA LEU A 464 -1.92 10.31 8.29
C LEU A 464 -1.21 9.33 7.34
N SER A 465 0.05 9.00 7.63
CA SER A 465 0.83 8.03 6.87
C SER A 465 0.17 6.65 6.86
N MET A 466 -0.18 6.13 8.05
CA MET A 466 -0.85 4.84 8.19
C MET A 466 -2.21 4.81 7.48
N SER A 467 -2.99 5.89 7.61
CA SER A 467 -4.28 6.02 6.95
C SER A 467 -4.17 6.04 5.44
N ALA A 468 -3.20 6.78 4.92
CA ALA A 468 -2.95 6.87 3.49
C ALA A 468 -2.41 5.54 2.93
N ALA A 469 -1.54 4.85 3.69
CA ALA A 469 -1.03 3.53 3.30
C ALA A 469 -2.18 2.55 3.05
N GLU A 470 -3.13 2.48 3.99
CA GLU A 470 -4.30 1.60 3.87
C GLU A 470 -5.29 2.04 2.79
N TRP A 471 -5.37 3.34 2.49
CA TRP A 471 -6.19 3.86 1.39
C TRP A 471 -5.56 3.77 0.00
N SER A 472 -4.28 3.43 -0.11
CA SER A 472 -3.54 3.26 -1.38
C SER A 472 -4.27 2.39 -2.42
N GLN A 473 -5.14 1.50 -1.97
CA GLN A 473 -5.89 0.58 -2.83
C GLN A 473 -7.12 1.18 -3.50
N LYS A 474 -7.58 2.35 -3.03
CA LYS A 474 -8.77 3.02 -3.55
C LYS A 474 -8.49 3.85 -4.81
N GLY A 475 -7.23 3.93 -5.27
CA GLY A 475 -6.82 4.78 -6.38
C GLY A 475 -6.87 6.27 -6.02
N SER A 476 -6.87 7.12 -7.07
CA SER A 476 -6.66 8.58 -7.00
C SER A 476 -7.38 9.29 -5.84
N PRO A 477 -6.70 10.19 -5.09
CA PRO A 477 -5.30 10.64 -5.27
C PRO A 477 -4.25 9.55 -4.95
N ASP A 478 -2.98 9.79 -5.30
CA ASP A 478 -1.88 8.84 -4.99
C ASP A 478 -1.63 8.77 -3.47
N TYR A 479 -2.42 7.95 -2.78
CA TYR A 479 -2.32 7.74 -1.35
C TYR A 479 -1.05 6.97 -0.96
N SER A 480 -0.43 6.21 -1.88
CA SER A 480 0.87 5.57 -1.64
C SER A 480 1.97 6.63 -1.52
N GLY A 481 2.00 7.57 -2.47
CA GLY A 481 2.88 8.73 -2.42
C GLY A 481 2.63 9.62 -1.19
N LEU A 482 1.36 9.86 -0.83
CA LEU A 482 1.01 10.63 0.38
C LEU A 482 1.47 9.93 1.66
N SER A 483 1.27 8.62 1.76
CA SER A 483 1.75 7.81 2.89
C SER A 483 3.24 8.00 3.11
N MET A 484 4.03 7.86 2.04
CA MET A 484 5.48 8.03 2.12
C MET A 484 5.87 9.47 2.53
N GLN A 485 5.20 10.49 1.98
CA GLN A 485 5.46 11.89 2.37
C GLN A 485 5.18 12.13 3.84
N TYR A 486 4.06 11.65 4.37
CA TYR A 486 3.72 11.78 5.78
C TYR A 486 4.66 10.97 6.67
N LYS A 487 5.07 9.77 6.25
CA LYS A 487 6.09 8.96 6.95
C LYS A 487 7.40 9.73 7.13
N VAL A 488 7.89 10.36 6.06
CA VAL A 488 9.13 11.17 6.09
C VAL A 488 8.98 12.37 7.04
N ARG A 489 7.84 13.06 7.02
CA ARG A 489 7.56 14.17 7.94
C ARG A 489 7.49 13.71 9.40
N ALA A 490 6.84 12.57 9.67
CA ALA A 490 6.75 11.98 11.00
C ALA A 490 8.15 11.65 11.56
N LEU A 491 9.00 11.01 10.75
CA LEU A 491 10.38 10.69 11.12
C LEU A 491 11.22 11.93 11.38
N HIS A 492 11.12 12.94 10.51
CA HIS A 492 11.88 14.18 10.69
C HIS A 492 11.49 14.93 11.96
N GLN A 493 10.19 15.02 12.25
CA GLN A 493 9.70 15.66 13.47
C GLN A 493 10.00 14.84 14.73
N LEU A 494 9.93 13.51 14.65
CA LEU A 494 10.34 12.64 15.74
C LEU A 494 11.82 12.85 16.06
N GLN A 495 12.69 12.89 15.03
CA GLN A 495 14.11 13.14 15.21
C GLN A 495 14.39 14.49 15.90
N GLN A 496 13.67 15.55 15.52
CA GLN A 496 13.77 16.86 16.17
C GLN A 496 13.26 16.83 17.62
N ALA A 497 12.10 16.20 17.86
CA ALA A 497 11.51 16.09 19.19
C ALA A 497 12.41 15.33 20.17
N LEU A 498 13.14 14.31 19.68
CA LEU A 498 14.13 13.57 20.46
C LEU A 498 15.35 14.42 20.86
N LEU A 499 15.73 15.42 20.04
CA LEU A 499 16.83 16.34 20.39
C LEU A 499 16.40 17.36 21.44
N ASP A 500 15.15 17.83 21.38
CA ASP A 500 14.63 18.87 22.27
C ASP A 500 13.98 18.31 23.56
N SER A 501 13.97 16.97 23.73
CA SER A 501 13.37 16.26 24.87
C SER A 501 11.92 16.67 25.18
N GLN A 502 11.15 17.01 24.14
CA GLN A 502 9.74 17.41 24.27
C GLN A 502 8.81 16.23 24.01
N ASP A 503 7.76 16.12 24.83
CA ASP A 503 6.62 15.20 24.65
C ASP A 503 7.00 13.71 24.43
N SER A 504 7.54 13.08 25.49
CA SER A 504 8.01 11.69 25.47
C SER A 504 6.90 10.69 25.13
N GLU A 505 5.69 10.86 25.67
CA GLU A 505 4.54 9.99 25.41
C GLU A 505 4.15 9.99 23.93
N GLY A 506 4.02 11.17 23.36
CA GLY A 506 3.70 11.28 21.96
C GLY A 506 4.78 10.67 21.04
N ASN A 507 6.05 10.84 21.40
CA ASN A 507 7.16 10.23 20.66
C ASN A 507 7.10 8.70 20.73
N LEU A 508 6.73 8.12 21.88
CA LEU A 508 6.51 6.67 22.03
C LEU A 508 5.37 6.18 21.13
N LEU A 509 4.24 6.88 21.13
CA LEU A 509 3.09 6.53 20.29
C LEU A 509 3.43 6.67 18.80
N THR A 510 4.28 7.62 18.44
CA THR A 510 4.81 7.76 17.08
C THR A 510 5.64 6.53 16.70
N CYS A 511 6.51 6.04 17.58
CA CYS A 511 7.25 4.79 17.37
C CYS A 511 6.34 3.58 17.18
N VAL A 512 5.24 3.47 17.95
CA VAL A 512 4.23 2.40 17.79
C VAL A 512 3.60 2.44 16.39
N LEU A 513 3.13 3.60 15.94
CA LEU A 513 2.48 3.72 14.63
C LEU A 513 3.45 3.48 13.47
N LEU A 514 4.67 4.02 13.54
CA LEU A 514 5.69 3.79 12.52
C LEU A 514 6.11 2.32 12.48
N SER A 515 6.29 1.67 13.63
CA SER A 515 6.52 0.22 13.73
C SER A 515 5.40 -0.57 13.06
N SER A 516 4.13 -0.24 13.35
CA SER A 516 2.97 -0.89 12.73
C SER A 516 2.94 -0.75 11.21
N LEU A 517 3.37 0.40 10.70
CA LEU A 517 3.46 0.67 9.27
C LEU A 517 4.58 -0.16 8.61
N GLU A 518 5.74 -0.26 9.24
CA GLU A 518 6.86 -1.07 8.73
C GLU A 518 6.54 -2.57 8.73
N ILE A 519 5.89 -3.05 9.79
CA ILE A 519 5.39 -4.43 9.88
C ILE A 519 4.41 -4.70 8.75
N ALA A 520 3.46 -3.80 8.49
CA ALA A 520 2.50 -3.98 7.40
C ALA A 520 3.15 -4.07 6.01
N HIS A 521 4.34 -3.51 5.82
CA HIS A 521 5.12 -3.63 4.59
C HIS A 521 6.11 -4.81 4.61
N GLY A 522 6.14 -5.63 5.66
CA GLY A 522 7.07 -6.75 5.80
C GLY A 522 8.53 -6.34 6.02
N SER A 523 8.78 -5.10 6.45
CA SER A 523 10.14 -4.58 6.69
C SER A 523 10.60 -4.89 8.11
N SER A 524 11.83 -5.38 8.29
CA SER A 524 12.44 -5.55 9.62
C SER A 524 12.92 -4.23 10.26
N THR A 525 12.76 -3.09 9.58
CA THR A 525 13.18 -1.78 10.11
C THR A 525 12.38 -1.36 11.35
N TRP A 526 11.23 -1.98 11.60
CA TRP A 526 10.41 -1.72 12.79
C TRP A 526 11.16 -1.92 14.12
N LEU A 527 12.22 -2.75 14.13
CA LEU A 527 13.08 -2.97 15.31
C LEU A 527 13.81 -1.69 15.76
N HIS A 528 14.11 -0.76 14.85
CA HIS A 528 14.69 0.54 15.22
C HIS A 528 13.68 1.40 15.98
N HIS A 529 12.38 1.29 15.67
CA HIS A 529 11.33 1.98 16.42
C HIS A 529 11.15 1.39 17.82
N LEU A 530 11.31 0.07 17.97
CA LEU A 530 11.37 -0.59 19.28
C LEU A 530 12.54 -0.06 20.10
N GLN A 531 13.75 -0.06 19.54
CA GLN A 531 14.95 0.45 20.21
C GLN A 531 14.77 1.92 20.64
N GLY A 532 14.23 2.77 19.76
CA GLY A 532 13.94 4.16 20.07
C GLY A 532 12.88 4.32 21.17
N ALA A 533 11.81 3.52 21.14
CA ALA A 533 10.78 3.54 22.18
C ALA A 533 11.33 3.12 23.55
N LEU A 534 12.24 2.15 23.57
CA LEU A 534 12.89 1.71 24.80
C LEU A 534 13.85 2.74 25.37
N ALA A 535 14.67 3.38 24.53
CA ALA A 535 15.52 4.47 24.97
C ALA A 535 14.71 5.62 25.60
N LEU A 536 13.52 5.90 25.05
CA LEU A 536 12.57 6.86 25.61
C LEU A 536 12.00 6.41 26.97
N LEU A 537 11.59 5.15 27.10
CA LEU A 537 11.07 4.61 28.36
C LEU A 537 12.15 4.55 29.45
N GLU A 538 13.39 4.21 29.12
CA GLU A 538 14.50 4.22 30.07
C GLU A 538 14.85 5.65 30.52
N SER A 539 14.77 6.61 29.61
CA SER A 539 15.13 8.01 29.89
C SER A 539 14.02 8.79 30.62
N PHE A 540 12.76 8.49 30.32
CA PHE A 540 11.60 9.28 30.75
C PHE A 540 10.50 8.46 31.44
N GLY A 541 10.76 7.20 31.80
CA GLY A 541 9.76 6.24 32.28
C GLY A 541 8.96 6.72 33.49
N THR A 542 9.58 7.48 34.41
CA THR A 542 8.89 8.02 35.60
C THR A 542 7.93 9.17 35.29
N SER A 543 8.03 9.79 34.11
CA SER A 543 7.18 10.90 33.67
C SER A 543 6.11 10.49 32.65
N ILE A 544 6.13 9.24 32.22
CA ILE A 544 5.18 8.70 31.23
C ILE A 544 3.97 8.12 31.98
N ASP A 545 2.77 8.40 31.48
CA ASP A 545 1.54 7.79 31.96
C ASP A 545 1.59 6.25 31.92
N SER A 546 1.14 5.62 33.00
CA SER A 546 1.23 4.16 33.18
C SER A 546 0.47 3.40 32.10
N ASP A 547 -0.68 3.89 31.65
CA ASP A 547 -1.49 3.24 30.62
C ASP A 547 -0.81 3.35 29.25
N VAL A 548 -0.15 4.48 28.97
CA VAL A 548 0.66 4.67 27.76
C VAL A 548 1.88 3.75 27.77
N ALA A 549 2.59 3.68 28.90
CA ALA A 549 3.74 2.79 29.05
C ALA A 549 3.32 1.32 28.84
N GLU A 550 2.26 0.88 29.52
CA GLU A 550 1.73 -0.48 29.39
C GLU A 550 1.35 -0.80 27.94
N PHE A 551 0.57 0.07 27.29
CA PHE A 551 0.18 -0.09 25.89
C PHE A 551 1.40 -0.29 24.96
N VAL A 552 2.41 0.57 25.11
CA VAL A 552 3.62 0.55 24.26
C VAL A 552 4.44 -0.71 24.53
N LEU A 553 4.67 -1.06 25.80
CA LEU A 553 5.43 -2.24 26.20
C LEU A 553 4.77 -3.51 25.68
N GLN A 554 3.47 -3.67 25.93
CA GLN A 554 2.68 -4.80 25.46
C GLN A 554 2.68 -4.90 23.93
N TYR A 555 2.50 -3.77 23.23
CA TYR A 555 2.52 -3.72 21.77
C TYR A 555 3.82 -4.29 21.20
N PHE A 556 4.96 -3.87 21.75
CA PHE A 556 6.28 -4.27 21.27
C PHE A 556 6.69 -5.67 21.74
N ARG A 557 6.47 -6.02 23.02
CA ARG A 557 6.82 -7.33 23.59
C ARG A 557 6.15 -8.47 22.82
N PHE A 558 4.83 -8.36 22.63
CA PHE A 558 4.06 -9.34 21.87
C PHE A 558 4.64 -9.56 20.47
N ARG A 559 4.89 -8.46 19.74
CA ARG A 559 5.41 -8.51 18.35
C ARG A 559 6.81 -9.07 18.25
N TYR A 560 7.67 -8.69 19.19
CA TYR A 560 9.04 -9.16 19.22
C TYR A 560 9.10 -10.66 19.48
N ILE A 561 8.42 -11.13 20.53
CA ILE A 561 8.44 -12.55 20.91
C ILE A 561 7.95 -13.43 19.77
N LEU A 562 6.85 -13.04 19.09
CA LEU A 562 6.34 -13.80 17.95
C LEU A 562 7.31 -13.79 16.76
N MET A 563 8.02 -12.69 16.51
CA MET A 563 9.08 -12.64 15.48
C MET A 563 10.25 -13.56 15.83
N GLU A 564 10.71 -13.57 17.08
CA GLU A 564 11.83 -14.42 17.55
C GLU A 564 11.56 -15.91 17.32
N THR A 565 10.31 -16.36 17.32
CA THR A 565 9.97 -17.76 17.00
C THR A 565 10.39 -18.19 15.59
N THR A 566 10.59 -17.24 14.67
CA THR A 566 11.00 -17.52 13.28
C THR A 566 12.51 -17.42 13.10
N GLN A 567 13.13 -16.38 13.64
CA GLN A 567 14.57 -16.21 13.63
C GLN A 567 14.98 -15.42 14.87
N PRO A 568 15.63 -16.07 15.85
CA PRO A 568 16.09 -15.36 17.02
C PRO A 568 17.21 -14.39 16.65
N THR A 569 17.09 -13.17 17.14
CA THR A 569 18.06 -12.13 16.87
C THR A 569 19.24 -12.26 17.82
N HIS A 570 20.41 -12.66 17.30
CA HIS A 570 21.68 -12.53 18.02
C HIS A 570 22.17 -11.07 18.09
N ASP A 571 21.25 -10.10 17.97
CA ASP A 571 21.57 -8.67 18.09
C ASP A 571 21.56 -8.31 19.57
N ASP A 572 22.75 -8.13 20.14
CA ASP A 572 22.94 -7.75 21.55
C ASP A 572 22.13 -6.51 21.92
N THR A 573 21.95 -5.57 20.99
CA THR A 573 21.21 -4.32 21.21
C THR A 573 19.72 -4.59 21.42
N VAL A 574 19.16 -5.52 20.64
CA VAL A 574 17.73 -5.85 20.71
C VAL A 574 17.44 -6.76 21.92
N ASN A 575 18.36 -7.67 22.23
CA ASN A 575 18.29 -8.50 23.44
C ASN A 575 18.36 -7.65 24.73
N GLN A 576 19.23 -6.63 24.76
CA GLN A 576 19.28 -5.66 25.85
C GLN A 576 17.95 -4.89 25.96
N ALA A 577 17.40 -4.46 24.82
CA ALA A 577 16.11 -3.81 24.74
C ALA A 577 14.98 -4.67 25.38
N MET A 578 14.93 -5.96 25.09
CA MET A 578 13.95 -6.88 25.66
C MET A 578 14.12 -7.15 27.15
N ALA A 579 15.38 -7.22 27.60
CA ALA A 579 15.68 -7.29 29.03
C ALA A 579 15.20 -6.02 29.76
N SER A 580 15.30 -4.85 29.12
CA SER A 580 14.74 -3.60 29.62
C SER A 580 13.21 -3.60 29.66
N LEU A 581 12.51 -4.07 28.61
CA LEU A 581 11.05 -4.24 28.66
C LEU A 581 10.62 -5.06 29.87
N THR A 582 11.26 -6.21 30.09
CA THR A 582 10.91 -7.11 31.20
C THR A 582 11.07 -6.45 32.57
N ARG A 583 12.12 -5.63 32.74
CA ARG A 583 12.33 -4.86 33.99
C ARG A 583 11.27 -3.79 34.20
N ILE A 584 10.90 -3.07 33.14
CA ILE A 584 9.90 -1.99 33.22
C ILE A 584 8.51 -2.58 33.46
N GLU A 585 8.13 -3.64 32.75
CA GLU A 585 6.82 -4.26 32.92
C GLU A 585 6.64 -4.93 34.28
N ALA A 586 7.70 -5.44 34.93
CA ALA A 586 7.60 -5.96 36.29
C ALA A 586 7.13 -4.90 37.31
N SER A 587 7.23 -3.61 36.95
CA SER A 587 6.72 -2.49 37.75
C SER A 587 5.26 -2.10 37.43
N LEU A 588 4.68 -2.63 36.35
CA LEU A 588 3.32 -2.34 35.91
C LEU A 588 2.39 -3.48 36.34
N SER A 589 1.55 -3.20 37.32
CA SER A 589 0.72 -4.19 38.01
C SER A 589 -0.53 -4.55 37.21
N ASN A 590 -0.50 -5.63 36.44
CA ASN A 590 -1.71 -6.25 35.88
C ASN A 590 -1.64 -7.79 35.91
N ASP A 591 -2.82 -8.41 35.97
CA ASP A 591 -2.96 -9.87 35.96
C ASP A 591 -2.60 -10.42 34.57
N ARG A 592 -1.38 -10.94 34.45
CA ARG A 592 -0.79 -11.47 33.20
C ARG A 592 -1.51 -12.71 32.67
N ASN A 593 -2.39 -13.32 33.47
CA ASN A 593 -3.12 -14.52 33.07
C ASN A 593 -4.42 -14.23 32.29
N LEU A 594 -4.92 -13.00 32.36
CA LEU A 594 -6.15 -12.64 31.66
C LEU A 594 -5.91 -12.53 30.16
N VAL A 595 -6.90 -12.96 29.38
CA VAL A 595 -6.86 -12.80 27.92
C VAL A 595 -7.04 -11.33 27.57
N ASP A 596 -6.04 -10.77 26.91
CA ASP A 596 -5.99 -9.35 26.58
C ASP A 596 -6.64 -9.05 25.22
N GLU A 597 -7.45 -7.99 25.16
CA GLU A 597 -8.23 -7.64 23.98
C GLU A 597 -7.40 -7.04 22.83
N GLN A 598 -6.20 -6.54 23.12
CA GLN A 598 -5.28 -5.96 22.13
C GLN A 598 -4.43 -7.04 21.45
N ILE A 599 -3.97 -8.05 22.18
CA ILE A 599 -3.08 -9.10 21.64
C ILE A 599 -3.78 -10.44 21.37
N GLY A 600 -4.98 -10.65 21.91
CA GLY A 600 -5.80 -11.83 21.60
C GLY A 600 -5.48 -13.10 22.41
N CYS A 601 -4.52 -13.01 23.33
CA CYS A 601 -4.11 -14.05 24.28
C CYS A 601 -3.61 -13.40 25.59
N SER A 602 -3.20 -14.20 26.57
CA SER A 602 -2.63 -13.69 27.83
C SER A 602 -1.14 -13.38 27.67
N MET A 603 -0.62 -12.46 28.48
CA MET A 603 0.81 -12.17 28.47
C MET A 603 1.65 -13.30 29.06
N GLU A 604 1.10 -14.07 30.01
CA GLU A 604 1.75 -15.28 30.53
C GLU A 604 1.98 -16.31 29.41
N LEU A 605 1.01 -16.50 28.52
CA LEU A 605 1.18 -17.42 27.39
C LEU A 605 2.26 -16.92 26.40
N VAL A 606 2.33 -15.60 26.19
CA VAL A 606 3.41 -14.98 25.39
C VAL A 606 4.78 -15.20 26.04
N ASP A 607 4.86 -15.08 27.36
CA ASP A 607 6.10 -15.35 28.12
C ASP A 607 6.52 -16.82 28.02
N ILE A 608 5.57 -17.76 28.05
CA ILE A 608 5.82 -19.19 27.80
C ILE A 608 6.36 -19.40 26.37
N ILE A 609 5.78 -18.76 25.34
CA ILE A 609 6.28 -18.87 23.96
C ILE A 609 7.72 -18.37 23.84
N ASN A 610 8.07 -17.30 24.56
CA ASN A 610 9.44 -16.79 24.62
C ASN A 610 10.39 -17.79 25.31
N GLU A 611 9.96 -18.39 26.42
CA GLU A 611 10.71 -19.43 27.11
C GLU A 611 11.01 -20.61 26.19
N ILE A 612 9.99 -21.13 25.48
CA ILE A 612 10.16 -22.19 24.47
C ILE A 612 11.18 -21.78 23.41
N SER A 613 11.10 -20.55 22.91
CA SER A 613 12.04 -20.05 21.89
C SER A 613 13.49 -20.02 22.39
N SER A 614 13.72 -19.69 23.66
CA SER A 614 15.05 -19.73 24.27
C SER A 614 15.62 -21.16 24.39
N LEU A 615 14.75 -22.17 24.49
CA LEU A 615 15.15 -23.58 24.57
C LEU A 615 15.60 -24.15 23.22
N ALA A 616 15.28 -23.50 22.10
CA ALA A 616 15.66 -23.98 20.76
C ALA A 616 17.17 -24.09 20.53
N TYR A 617 17.98 -23.49 21.40
CA TYR A 617 19.45 -23.50 21.36
C TYR A 617 20.09 -24.47 22.34
N ILE A 618 19.31 -25.12 23.19
CA ILE A 618 19.80 -26.05 24.20
C ILE A 618 19.84 -27.47 23.61
N PRO A 619 20.88 -28.28 23.90
CA PRO A 619 20.94 -29.69 23.51
C PRO A 619 19.71 -30.50 23.98
N GLN A 620 19.19 -31.38 23.10
CA GLN A 620 17.96 -32.15 23.33
C GLN A 620 17.94 -32.96 24.64
N ASP A 621 19.09 -33.46 25.08
CA ASP A 621 19.23 -34.26 26.32
C ASP A 621 18.78 -33.51 27.58
N GLN A 622 18.73 -32.18 27.53
CA GLN A 622 18.33 -31.31 28.65
C GLN A 622 16.92 -30.73 28.48
N LEU A 623 16.25 -31.01 27.36
CA LEU A 623 14.96 -30.40 27.02
C LEU A 623 13.76 -31.17 27.55
N TYR A 624 13.87 -32.49 27.74
CA TYR A 624 12.70 -33.32 28.05
C TYR A 624 11.96 -32.90 29.33
N THR A 625 12.68 -32.76 30.46
CA THR A 625 12.06 -32.38 31.75
C THR A 625 11.47 -30.97 31.71
N LYS A 626 12.21 -30.00 31.15
CA LYS A 626 11.72 -28.62 30.99
C LYS A 626 10.49 -28.57 30.08
N GLY A 627 10.49 -29.39 29.02
CA GLY A 627 9.37 -29.55 28.12
C GLY A 627 8.10 -29.98 28.86
N GLN A 628 8.21 -30.95 29.78
CA GLN A 628 7.06 -31.44 30.56
C GLN A 628 6.53 -30.36 31.52
N GLU A 629 7.42 -29.61 32.17
CA GLU A 629 7.04 -28.49 33.06
C GLU A 629 6.29 -27.39 32.30
N ILE A 630 6.77 -27.04 31.10
CA ILE A 630 6.11 -26.05 30.24
C ILE A 630 4.78 -26.57 29.70
N GLU A 631 4.73 -27.85 29.28
CA GLU A 631 3.50 -28.49 28.79
C GLU A 631 2.38 -28.40 29.85
N GLN A 632 2.71 -28.74 31.11
CA GLN A 632 1.78 -28.63 32.23
C GLN A 632 1.29 -27.18 32.43
N ARG A 633 2.20 -26.19 32.39
CA ARG A 633 1.84 -24.76 32.52
C ARG A 633 0.89 -24.30 31.41
N ILE A 634 1.08 -24.78 30.18
CA ILE A 634 0.19 -24.44 29.05
C ILE A 634 -1.19 -25.09 29.24
N GLU A 635 -1.27 -26.30 29.79
CA GLU A 635 -2.54 -26.99 30.05
C GLU A 635 -3.33 -26.36 31.20
N GLU A 636 -2.66 -25.88 32.24
CA GLU A 636 -3.28 -25.15 33.35
C GLU A 636 -3.82 -23.79 32.91
N HIS A 637 -3.31 -23.25 31.81
CA HIS A 637 -3.71 -21.96 31.26
C HIS A 637 -5.00 -22.08 30.43
N LEU A 638 -6.16 -22.02 31.08
CA LEU A 638 -7.46 -22.05 30.41
C LEU A 638 -7.88 -20.63 29.97
N PRO A 639 -8.07 -20.37 28.66
CA PRO A 639 -8.45 -19.05 28.16
C PRO A 639 -9.90 -18.71 28.52
N GLY A 640 -10.09 -18.06 29.67
CA GLY A 640 -11.38 -17.52 30.09
C GLY A 640 -11.60 -16.13 29.52
N SER A 641 -12.45 -15.99 28.50
CA SER A 641 -13.03 -14.71 28.10
C SER A 641 -14.54 -14.83 27.92
N THR A 642 -15.27 -13.74 28.20
CA THR A 642 -16.70 -13.65 27.90
C THR A 642 -16.97 -13.43 26.41
N ASP A 643 -15.98 -12.92 25.67
CA ASP A 643 -16.06 -12.74 24.23
C ASP A 643 -15.63 -14.04 23.51
N TYR A 644 -16.51 -14.56 22.65
CA TYR A 644 -16.28 -15.81 21.94
C TYR A 644 -15.08 -15.74 20.99
N TYR A 645 -14.90 -14.63 20.26
CA TYR A 645 -13.77 -14.47 19.34
C TYR A 645 -12.46 -14.48 20.11
N LEU A 646 -12.42 -13.76 21.24
CA LEU A 646 -11.25 -13.68 22.09
C LEU A 646 -10.90 -15.03 22.75
N SER A 647 -11.91 -15.77 23.22
CA SER A 647 -11.72 -17.12 23.76
C SER A 647 -11.17 -18.10 22.71
N ARG A 648 -11.73 -18.11 21.49
CA ARG A 648 -11.21 -18.96 20.40
C ARG A 648 -9.82 -18.53 19.92
N SER A 649 -9.54 -17.22 19.91
CA SER A 649 -8.19 -16.69 19.62
C SER A 649 -7.17 -17.19 20.65
N ALA A 650 -7.44 -17.00 21.94
CA ALA A 650 -6.53 -17.42 22.99
C ALA A 650 -6.31 -18.94 23.01
N GLU A 651 -7.36 -19.72 22.74
CA GLU A 651 -7.24 -21.17 22.58
C GLU A 651 -6.36 -21.55 21.38
N SER A 652 -6.47 -20.82 20.26
CA SER A 652 -5.59 -21.06 19.11
C SER A 652 -4.11 -20.79 19.44
N PHE A 653 -3.81 -19.75 20.23
CA PHE A 653 -2.45 -19.49 20.73
C PHE A 653 -1.97 -20.60 21.66
N ARG A 654 -2.83 -21.08 22.57
CA ARG A 654 -2.50 -22.15 23.53
C ARG A 654 -2.13 -23.45 22.80
N ILE A 655 -2.96 -23.88 21.85
CA ILE A 655 -2.72 -25.08 21.05
C ILE A 655 -1.47 -24.91 20.17
N ALA A 656 -1.29 -23.74 19.54
CA ALA A 656 -0.11 -23.46 18.74
C ALA A 656 1.18 -23.47 19.59
N ALA A 657 1.14 -23.00 20.84
CA ALA A 657 2.25 -23.11 21.79
C ALA A 657 2.58 -24.57 22.12
N GLN A 658 1.57 -25.45 22.28
CA GLN A 658 1.81 -26.89 22.47
C GLN A 658 2.46 -27.53 21.24
N ILE A 659 2.01 -27.19 20.02
CA ILE A 659 2.64 -27.66 18.78
C ILE A 659 4.09 -27.16 18.69
N TYR A 660 4.33 -25.89 18.98
CA TYR A 660 5.66 -25.29 18.95
C TYR A 660 6.61 -25.92 19.97
N LEU A 661 6.13 -26.16 21.20
CA LEU A 661 6.85 -26.91 22.23
C LEU A 661 7.27 -28.29 21.74
N ARG A 662 6.37 -29.00 21.05
CA ARG A 662 6.65 -30.32 20.46
C ARG A 662 7.71 -30.29 19.37
N PHE A 663 7.73 -29.25 18.53
CA PHE A 663 8.83 -29.06 17.58
C PHE A 663 10.15 -28.74 18.28
N VAL A 664 10.13 -27.91 19.32
CA VAL A 664 11.35 -27.41 19.96
C VAL A 664 11.97 -28.40 20.94
N CYS A 665 11.19 -28.89 21.91
CA CYS A 665 11.71 -29.68 23.03
C CYS A 665 11.73 -31.18 22.74
N TYR A 666 10.87 -31.66 21.85
CA TYR A 666 10.68 -33.09 21.60
C TYR A 666 11.03 -33.51 20.17
N ASP A 667 11.38 -32.56 19.30
CA ASP A 667 11.72 -32.80 17.88
C ASP A 667 10.70 -33.72 17.17
N SER A 668 9.44 -33.47 17.49
CA SER A 668 8.34 -34.29 17.00
C SER A 668 8.12 -34.05 15.52
N SER A 669 8.08 -35.13 14.73
CA SER A 669 7.69 -35.05 13.33
C SER A 669 6.23 -34.56 13.17
N ILE A 670 5.93 -33.91 12.05
CA ILE A 670 4.57 -33.47 11.68
C ILE A 670 3.56 -34.62 11.58
N THR A 671 4.03 -35.87 11.45
CA THR A 671 3.20 -37.08 11.40
C THR A 671 2.99 -37.71 12.78
N HIS A 672 3.58 -37.15 13.85
CA HIS A 672 3.42 -37.65 15.20
C HIS A 672 1.94 -37.53 15.65
N PRO A 673 1.33 -38.57 16.26
CA PRO A 673 -0.10 -38.56 16.60
C PRO A 673 -0.54 -37.34 17.43
N ALA A 674 0.26 -36.93 18.42
CA ALA A 674 -0.03 -35.76 19.24
C ALA A 674 0.00 -34.44 18.44
N ILE A 675 0.85 -34.33 17.41
CA ILE A 675 0.86 -33.16 16.51
C ILE A 675 -0.40 -33.16 15.64
N LEU A 676 -0.79 -34.32 15.11
CA LEU A 676 -1.98 -34.45 14.27
C LEU A 676 -3.26 -34.05 15.02
N GLU A 677 -3.40 -34.50 16.27
CA GLU A 677 -4.55 -34.15 17.12
C GLU A 677 -4.59 -32.66 17.45
N LEU A 678 -3.46 -32.09 17.91
CA LEU A 678 -3.37 -30.65 18.19
C LEU A 678 -3.61 -29.81 16.93
N HIS A 679 -3.10 -30.26 15.79
CA HIS A 679 -3.27 -29.57 14.51
C HIS A 679 -4.74 -29.49 14.07
N GLU A 680 -5.48 -30.59 14.22
CA GLU A 680 -6.92 -30.62 13.93
C GLU A 680 -7.67 -29.64 14.83
N GLN A 681 -7.39 -29.64 16.14
CA GLN A 681 -7.99 -28.70 17.09
C GLN A 681 -7.65 -27.24 16.75
N LEU A 682 -6.40 -26.97 16.34
CA LEU A 682 -5.95 -25.64 15.94
C LEU A 682 -6.69 -25.16 14.69
N LEU A 683 -6.81 -26.00 13.66
CA LEU A 683 -7.54 -25.65 12.44
C LEU A 683 -9.01 -25.38 12.72
N LEU A 684 -9.65 -26.11 13.65
CA LEU A 684 -11.01 -25.83 14.09
C LEU A 684 -11.12 -24.45 14.77
N CYS A 685 -10.19 -24.13 15.67
CA CYS A 685 -10.15 -22.81 16.33
C CYS A 685 -10.01 -21.68 15.32
N LEU A 686 -9.07 -21.81 14.38
CA LEU A 686 -8.84 -20.82 13.33
C LEU A 686 -10.05 -20.68 12.40
N SER A 687 -10.69 -21.80 12.04
CA SER A 687 -11.87 -21.79 11.15
C SER A 687 -13.10 -21.12 11.78
N ASP A 688 -13.21 -21.10 13.11
CA ASP A 688 -14.30 -20.41 13.81
C ASP A 688 -14.14 -18.89 13.81
N ILE A 689 -12.90 -18.39 13.73
CA ILE A 689 -12.56 -16.96 13.87
C ILE A 689 -11.98 -16.34 12.60
N ILE A 690 -11.73 -17.10 11.54
CA ILE A 690 -11.33 -16.61 10.23
C ILE A 690 -12.44 -16.96 9.24
N VAL A 691 -13.55 -16.22 9.34
CA VAL A 691 -14.79 -16.48 8.60
C VAL A 691 -15.14 -15.37 7.61
N LYS A 692 -15.85 -15.77 6.55
CA LYS A 692 -16.44 -14.83 5.59
C LYS A 692 -17.45 -13.93 6.33
N GLY A 693 -17.46 -12.63 6.02
CA GLY A 693 -18.33 -11.67 6.69
C GLY A 693 -17.87 -11.17 8.08
N GLN A 694 -16.77 -11.66 8.64
CA GLN A 694 -16.26 -11.09 9.91
C GLN A 694 -15.86 -9.62 9.78
N LYS A 695 -16.14 -8.84 10.83
CA LYS A 695 -15.67 -7.46 10.99
C LYS A 695 -14.15 -7.39 10.93
N ARG A 696 -13.62 -6.26 10.48
CA ARG A 696 -12.18 -6.01 10.39
C ARG A 696 -11.60 -5.80 11.81
N ARG A 697 -10.73 -6.71 12.24
CA ARG A 697 -9.98 -6.74 13.51
C ARG A 697 -8.67 -7.53 13.35
N SER A 698 -7.80 -7.47 14.35
CA SER A 698 -6.60 -8.31 14.41
C SER A 698 -6.96 -9.79 14.51
N PHE A 699 -6.08 -10.67 14.02
CA PHE A 699 -6.31 -12.11 13.93
C PHE A 699 -5.02 -12.86 14.28
N PRO A 700 -5.12 -14.13 14.73
CA PRO A 700 -3.97 -14.90 15.20
C PRO A 700 -3.09 -15.39 14.05
N MET A 701 -2.21 -14.51 13.55
CA MET A 701 -1.29 -14.82 12.46
C MET A 701 -0.26 -15.88 12.84
N TRP A 702 0.33 -15.82 14.05
CA TRP A 702 1.29 -16.82 14.52
C TRP A 702 0.69 -18.22 14.64
N PRO A 703 -0.49 -18.43 15.26
CA PRO A 703 -1.17 -19.72 15.22
C PRO A 703 -1.48 -20.22 13.80
N LEU A 704 -1.91 -19.34 12.88
CA LEU A 704 -2.16 -19.72 11.47
C LEU A 704 -0.86 -20.14 10.75
N PHE A 705 0.23 -19.44 11.00
CA PHE A 705 1.54 -19.79 10.45
C PHE A 705 2.01 -21.17 10.94
N LEU A 706 1.92 -21.44 12.25
CA LEU A 706 2.27 -22.74 12.82
C LEU A 706 1.35 -23.86 12.34
N ALA A 707 0.06 -23.60 12.18
CA ALA A 707 -0.86 -24.55 11.53
C ALA A 707 -0.38 -24.88 10.10
N GLY A 708 0.14 -23.89 9.37
CA GLY A 708 0.77 -24.10 8.08
C GLY A 708 2.00 -25.01 8.15
N CYS A 709 2.93 -24.73 9.07
CA CYS A 709 4.15 -25.51 9.26
C CYS A 709 3.85 -26.97 9.64
N ALA A 710 2.83 -27.19 10.47
CA ALA A 710 2.41 -28.51 10.95
C ALA A 710 1.51 -29.30 9.97
N CYS A 711 1.20 -28.77 8.78
CA CYS A 711 0.42 -29.51 7.79
C CYS A 711 1.13 -30.78 7.34
N SER A 712 0.47 -31.94 7.43
CA SER A 712 0.94 -33.24 6.97
C SER A 712 0.21 -33.77 5.72
N SER A 713 -0.87 -33.11 5.29
CA SER A 713 -1.66 -33.48 4.11
C SER A 713 -2.06 -32.29 3.24
N ASP A 714 -2.35 -32.54 1.96
CA ASP A 714 -2.81 -31.50 1.02
C ASP A 714 -4.18 -30.92 1.41
N GLN A 715 -5.02 -31.71 2.07
CA GLN A 715 -6.31 -31.25 2.57
C GLN A 715 -6.13 -30.18 3.66
N GLN A 716 -5.19 -30.38 4.58
CA GLN A 716 -4.82 -29.40 5.59
C GLN A 716 -4.20 -28.14 4.96
N ARG A 717 -3.27 -28.32 4.01
CA ARG A 717 -2.66 -27.20 3.27
C ARG A 717 -3.73 -26.34 2.60
N LYS A 718 -4.73 -26.96 1.97
CA LYS A 718 -5.85 -26.26 1.35
C LYS A 718 -6.61 -25.40 2.35
N VAL A 719 -6.94 -25.93 3.53
CA VAL A 719 -7.62 -25.15 4.59
C VAL A 719 -6.78 -23.93 4.98
N VAL A 720 -5.48 -24.09 5.20
CA VAL A 720 -4.58 -22.98 5.54
C VAL A 720 -4.51 -21.95 4.39
N LEU A 721 -4.40 -22.40 3.14
CA LEU A 721 -4.40 -21.52 1.97
C LEU A 721 -5.71 -20.74 1.83
N ASP A 722 -6.85 -21.36 2.08
CA ASP A 722 -8.16 -20.71 2.03
C ASP A 722 -8.27 -19.59 3.10
N HIS A 723 -7.71 -19.81 4.30
CA HIS A 723 -7.63 -18.78 5.34
C HIS A 723 -6.72 -17.62 4.94
N PHE A 724 -5.52 -17.89 4.42
CA PHE A 724 -4.62 -16.84 3.92
C PHE A 724 -5.27 -16.02 2.79
N ALA A 725 -5.95 -16.68 1.84
CA ALA A 725 -6.64 -16.00 0.75
C ALA A 725 -7.78 -15.10 1.28
N LEU A 726 -8.54 -15.56 2.27
CA LEU A 726 -9.59 -14.77 2.90
C LEU A 726 -9.02 -13.53 3.62
N LEU A 727 -7.91 -13.71 4.36
CA LEU A 727 -7.24 -12.63 5.07
C LEU A 727 -6.61 -11.62 4.10
N ASP A 728 -5.88 -12.07 3.08
CA ASP A 728 -5.24 -11.20 2.08
C ASP A 728 -6.28 -10.32 1.35
N SER A 729 -7.46 -10.87 1.06
CA SER A 729 -8.56 -10.10 0.45
C SER A 729 -9.14 -9.00 1.35
N LYS A 730 -9.01 -9.14 2.68
CA LYS A 730 -9.59 -8.21 3.67
C LYS A 730 -8.56 -7.28 4.33
N TRP A 731 -7.29 -7.68 4.36
CA TRP A 731 -6.15 -6.91 4.90
C TRP A 731 -5.06 -6.78 3.84
N PRO A 732 -5.34 -6.07 2.76
CA PRO A 732 -4.47 -6.06 1.59
C PRO A 732 -3.24 -5.15 1.76
N VAL A 733 -3.17 -4.35 2.85
CA VAL A 733 -1.95 -3.69 3.34
C VAL A 733 -1.54 -4.35 4.66
N SER A 734 -0.82 -5.46 4.54
CA SER A 734 -0.31 -6.26 5.67
C SER A 734 0.85 -7.13 5.23
N ASN A 735 1.57 -7.68 6.21
CA ASN A 735 2.57 -8.73 6.02
C ASN A 735 1.99 -10.11 5.67
N ILE A 736 0.66 -10.26 5.51
CA ILE A 736 0.02 -11.55 5.22
C ILE A 736 0.64 -12.21 3.98
N SER A 737 0.80 -11.44 2.90
CA SER A 737 1.40 -11.95 1.66
C SER A 737 2.85 -12.42 1.85
N ALA A 738 3.64 -11.70 2.66
CA ALA A 738 5.01 -12.11 2.98
C ALA A 738 5.05 -13.44 3.75
N VAL A 739 4.24 -13.57 4.79
CA VAL A 739 4.12 -14.81 5.60
C VAL A 739 3.59 -15.96 4.76
N TRP A 740 2.60 -15.69 3.89
CA TRP A 740 2.01 -16.68 3.00
C TRP A 740 3.03 -17.22 1.99
N ASN A 741 3.84 -16.35 1.40
CA ASN A 741 4.88 -16.76 0.46
C ASN A 741 6.00 -17.54 1.15
N ALA A 742 6.39 -17.15 2.36
CA ALA A 742 7.33 -17.91 3.18
C ALA A 742 6.83 -19.33 3.46
N LEU A 743 5.55 -19.47 3.84
CA LEU A 743 4.93 -20.77 4.10
C LEU A 743 4.89 -21.66 2.84
N LYS A 744 4.56 -21.09 1.66
CA LYS A 744 4.60 -21.84 0.39
C LYS A 744 6.00 -22.37 0.09
N LEU A 745 7.04 -21.59 0.37
CA LEU A 745 8.42 -22.02 0.15
C LEU A 745 8.85 -23.11 1.14
N ILE A 746 8.39 -23.04 2.39
CA ILE A 746 8.60 -24.12 3.38
C ILE A 746 8.02 -25.43 2.83
N TRP A 747 6.78 -25.41 2.34
CA TRP A 747 6.16 -26.60 1.73
C TRP A 747 6.91 -27.08 0.49
N HIS A 748 7.27 -26.18 -0.42
CA HIS A 748 8.00 -26.52 -1.64
C HIS A 748 9.38 -27.15 -1.34
N THR A 749 10.11 -26.60 -0.37
CA THR A 749 11.41 -27.13 0.06
C THR A 749 11.25 -28.53 0.66
N ARG A 750 10.24 -28.71 1.52
CA ARG A 750 9.92 -30.00 2.14
C ARG A 750 9.46 -31.06 1.12
N ASP A 751 8.75 -30.66 0.07
CA ASP A 751 8.26 -31.59 -0.96
C ASP A 751 9.38 -32.02 -1.95
N LEU A 752 10.38 -31.17 -2.17
CA LEU A 752 11.52 -31.46 -3.04
C LEU A 752 12.60 -32.32 -2.38
N GLN A 753 12.76 -32.24 -1.07
CA GLN A 753 13.81 -32.96 -0.34
C GLN A 753 13.19 -34.15 0.40
N SER A 754 13.71 -35.36 0.16
CA SER A 754 13.20 -36.60 0.79
C SER A 754 13.43 -36.68 2.31
N THR A 755 14.04 -35.65 2.91
CA THR A 755 14.30 -35.51 4.35
C THR A 755 13.48 -34.35 4.89
N GLY A 756 12.64 -34.62 5.88
CA GLY A 756 11.74 -33.65 6.51
C GLY A 756 12.51 -32.55 7.25
N HIS A 757 12.97 -31.54 6.51
CA HIS A 757 13.56 -30.35 7.06
C HIS A 757 12.57 -29.63 7.97
N ASP A 758 13.07 -29.22 9.14
CA ASP A 758 12.37 -28.34 10.03
C ASP A 758 12.12 -27.00 9.33
N TRP A 759 10.90 -26.47 9.43
CA TRP A 759 10.57 -25.16 8.89
C TRP A 759 11.49 -24.06 9.45
N ARG A 760 12.01 -24.24 10.68
CA ARG A 760 12.99 -23.35 11.31
C ARG A 760 14.31 -23.30 10.54
N GLU A 761 14.80 -24.45 10.04
CA GLU A 761 16.01 -24.50 9.21
C GLU A 761 15.81 -23.76 7.89
N VAL A 762 14.62 -23.91 7.28
CA VAL A 762 14.28 -23.20 6.03
C VAL A 762 14.28 -21.69 6.28
N ILE A 763 13.61 -21.22 7.35
CA ILE A 763 13.61 -19.79 7.70
C ILE A 763 15.02 -19.28 7.96
N GLN A 764 15.81 -20.03 8.74
CA GLN A 764 17.19 -19.65 9.06
C GLN A 764 18.06 -19.55 7.80
N LYS A 765 17.91 -20.49 6.86
CA LYS A 765 18.62 -20.49 5.58
C LYS A 765 18.33 -19.26 4.73
N PHE A 766 17.09 -18.75 4.77
CA PHE A 766 16.70 -17.54 4.04
C PHE A 766 16.85 -16.24 4.84
N GLY A 767 17.17 -16.33 6.14
CA GLY A 767 17.35 -15.17 7.02
C GLY A 767 16.08 -14.32 7.18
N TRP A 768 14.90 -14.96 7.19
CA TRP A 768 13.63 -14.23 7.30
C TRP A 768 13.30 -13.88 8.75
N LYS A 769 13.01 -12.60 8.99
CA LYS A 769 12.45 -12.08 10.25
C LYS A 769 10.97 -11.78 10.05
N LEU A 770 10.14 -12.82 10.11
CA LEU A 770 8.71 -12.66 9.89
C LEU A 770 8.06 -12.10 11.15
N SER A 771 7.42 -10.93 11.05
CA SER A 771 6.47 -10.51 12.07
C SER A 771 5.22 -11.39 11.96
N LEU A 772 4.82 -12.03 13.05
CA LEU A 772 3.68 -12.98 13.08
C LEU A 772 2.54 -12.51 14.01
N SER A 773 2.45 -11.20 14.25
CA SER A 773 1.53 -10.58 15.22
C SER A 773 0.20 -10.14 14.65
#